data_AF-A0A401ZBU4-F1
#
_entry.id   AF-A0A401ZBU4-F1
#
_cell.length_a   1.000
_cell.length_b   1.000
_cell.length_c   1.000
_cell.angle_alpha   90.00
_cell.angle_beta   90.00
_cell.angle_gamma   90.00
#
_symmetry.space_group_name_H-M   'P 1'
#
loop_
_entity.id
_entity.type
_entity.pdbx_description
1 polymer ?
#
loop_
_entity_poly.entity_id
_entity_poly.type
_entity_poly.pdbx_seq_one_letter_code
_entity_poly.pdbx_strand_id
1 'polypeptide(L)'
;MGGLILLALLLVLIDRACYQVTVPVTLEVRHQTLTVDVDDSRLKVGTVAAPRFLSLSNGSPVVHEYQIDGTDSTNNFTLNQAYFEQLASSPYYRFQAWMRDFDGTSVWRDVQIAQAQRIIRTIARPASTMSVPLPSASSFDVHLQLQRPETPRTINVLMSDHTTIHITLDRNDRYIRVTRSSQNPIGGADAEVARAFFPQNPWPFAAMIISFLVRTCLWALAILVIVLLGDALSVGLWHGAPGRWLSRLRRRRPTSENGYVASSVQKSGLIRRGWQGLTAAIHPVALLFLVIALVFVLWIALVEYHGEPHIYDANAYLFAAKIYAHGQLAAPLPSVPKLFPGPFVVQFDGKWFAQYPPGTALTLMPGIWLGMPWVIEPICGTLALLGCGLVLGQLYGRMVATLVIVLGTLSPFYSYLSASYLSHTIALLYLVWGWWALLRFMQEGRSQWNLYLAVVCFGLGALTRDLVGILWISLVVIGCIVLNQARIWRNWRTWRRWITPALMVLGLACCFGAVSMCYNLYLTHDALTSPRTLFYAPDRWGFGMGIGFYGQHTLAAGLVNLDELLTSLSTDLYGWPFYFTLAFVPLPFITGRARLVDWVLLFCLIIMAGAYIGYFYHGIYLGPRYLFETLPFLLGLTARGILTLGSLGMKTGAMVSSYLGRVRQQQPASISVPLSVATVLLIVCLVACNLFYYLPRQTVVYRDYTGLPPGYKVDLNAIYHPKLSRAIVVTDDFTLYQLVLFPLNDPDLRSDVIYALANDPTQYAQLRGAFPGRTIYQLNIDDNGTVHYITIPPA
;
A
#
# COMPACT_ATOMS: atom_id res chain seq x y z
N MET A 1 -7.58 21.57 -28.21
CA MET A 1 -7.14 20.42 -29.01
C MET A 1 -5.64 20.48 -29.29
N GLY A 2 -5.11 21.51 -29.98
CA GLY A 2 -3.67 21.61 -30.28
C GLY A 2 -2.71 21.44 -29.09
N GLY A 3 -2.98 22.09 -27.96
CA GLY A 3 -2.14 21.95 -26.75
C GLY A 3 -2.13 20.54 -26.14
N LEU A 4 -3.23 19.78 -26.23
CA LEU A 4 -3.29 18.41 -25.71
C LEU A 4 -2.51 17.43 -26.61
N ILE A 5 -2.50 17.67 -27.92
CA ILE A 5 -1.71 16.87 -28.87
C ILE A 5 -0.22 17.10 -28.63
N LEU A 6 0.20 18.36 -28.45
CA LEU A 6 1.59 18.69 -28.14
C LEU A 6 2.04 18.03 -26.82
N LEU A 7 1.18 18.08 -25.79
CA LEU A 7 1.44 17.40 -24.52
C LEU A 7 1.58 15.88 -24.70
N ALA A 8 0.69 15.24 -25.48
CA ALA A 8 0.78 13.80 -25.75
C ALA A 8 2.10 13.43 -26.44
N LEU A 9 2.52 14.21 -27.45
CA LEU A 9 3.80 14.00 -28.14
C LEU A 9 5.00 14.15 -27.20
N LEU A 10 5.00 15.18 -26.34
CA LEU A 10 6.03 15.39 -25.34
C LEU A 10 6.11 14.22 -24.36
N LEU A 11 4.96 13.75 -23.86
CA LEU A 11 4.90 12.60 -22.95
C LEU A 11 5.44 11.32 -23.62
N VAL A 12 5.10 11.04 -24.88
CA VAL A 12 5.65 9.90 -25.62
C VAL A 12 7.18 10.01 -25.78
N LEU A 13 7.71 11.20 -26.05
CA LEU A 13 9.15 11.42 -26.15
C LEU A 13 9.86 11.18 -24.80
N ILE A 14 9.28 11.64 -23.69
CA ILE A 14 9.82 11.41 -22.35
C ILE A 14 9.79 9.91 -22.00
N ASP A 15 8.69 9.22 -22.28
CA ASP A 15 8.59 7.77 -22.05
C ASP A 15 9.66 7.01 -22.84
N ARG A 16 9.84 7.37 -24.13
CA ARG A 16 10.88 6.78 -24.98
C ARG A 16 12.29 7.07 -24.47
N ALA A 17 12.55 8.26 -23.92
CA ALA A 17 13.85 8.59 -23.33
C ALA A 17 14.11 7.76 -22.06
N CYS A 18 13.11 7.65 -21.17
CA CYS A 18 13.19 6.81 -19.97
C CYS A 18 13.46 5.34 -20.33
N TYR A 19 12.83 4.84 -21.40
CA TYR A 19 13.01 3.48 -21.90
C TYR A 19 14.46 3.16 -22.32
N GLN A 20 15.30 4.18 -22.61
CA GLN A 20 16.70 4.00 -22.95
C GLN A 20 17.63 3.90 -21.74
N VAL A 21 17.16 4.26 -20.55
CA VAL A 21 17.95 4.17 -19.32
C VAL A 21 17.92 2.72 -18.82
N THR A 22 19.10 2.11 -18.69
CA THR A 22 19.28 0.71 -18.30
C THR A 22 20.37 0.58 -17.24
N VAL A 23 20.41 -0.55 -16.53
CA VAL A 23 21.52 -0.90 -15.65
C VAL A 23 22.62 -1.57 -16.48
N PRO A 24 23.80 -0.96 -16.64
CA PRO A 24 24.90 -1.57 -17.36
C PRO A 24 25.53 -2.69 -16.53
N VAL A 25 25.86 -3.80 -17.19
CA VAL A 25 26.57 -4.94 -16.61
C VAL A 25 27.75 -5.28 -17.52
N THR A 26 28.96 -5.33 -16.94
CA THR A 26 30.17 -5.70 -17.68
C THR A 26 30.84 -6.89 -17.00
N LEU A 27 31.13 -7.92 -17.79
CA LEU A 27 31.95 -9.06 -17.38
C LEU A 27 33.32 -8.91 -18.02
N GLU A 28 34.34 -8.64 -17.21
CA GLU A 28 35.71 -8.51 -17.66
C GLU A 28 36.47 -9.82 -17.38
N VAL A 29 36.97 -10.46 -18.44
CA VAL A 29 37.82 -11.65 -18.32
C VAL A 29 39.24 -11.26 -18.69
N ARG A 30 40.19 -11.49 -17.78
CA ARG A 30 41.62 -11.23 -17.96
C ARG A 30 42.42 -12.37 -17.33
N HIS A 31 43.20 -13.10 -18.12
CA HIS A 31 44.12 -14.13 -17.63
C HIS A 31 43.50 -15.06 -16.56
N GLN A 32 42.37 -15.72 -16.88
CA GLN A 32 41.62 -16.60 -15.97
C GLN A 32 41.02 -15.92 -14.73
N THR A 33 40.96 -14.60 -14.68
CA THR A 33 40.25 -13.85 -13.64
C THR A 33 38.97 -13.28 -14.25
N LEU A 34 37.84 -13.49 -13.57
CA LEU A 34 36.56 -12.87 -13.90
C LEU A 34 36.26 -11.74 -12.91
N THR A 35 36.00 -10.57 -13.45
CA THR A 35 35.51 -9.40 -12.70
C THR A 35 34.13 -9.02 -13.22
N VAL A 36 33.23 -8.69 -12.31
CA VAL A 36 31.85 -8.32 -12.60
C VAL A 36 31.64 -6.89 -12.15
N ASP A 37 31.39 -6.00 -13.11
CA ASP A 37 31.09 -4.59 -12.88
C ASP A 37 29.59 -4.37 -13.12
N VAL A 38 28.87 -4.03 -12.04
CA VAL A 38 27.43 -3.79 -12.05
C VAL A 38 27.16 -2.58 -11.17
N ASP A 39 26.46 -1.59 -11.70
CA ASP A 39 25.88 -0.51 -10.88
C ASP A 39 26.90 0.16 -9.94
N ASP A 40 28.02 0.63 -10.52
CA ASP A 40 29.17 1.22 -9.82
C ASP A 40 29.87 0.30 -8.80
N SER A 41 29.51 -0.98 -8.74
CA SER A 41 30.11 -2.00 -7.88
C SER A 41 30.97 -2.97 -8.69
N ARG A 42 32.22 -3.15 -8.25
CA ARG A 42 33.20 -4.06 -8.86
C ARG A 42 33.44 -5.29 -8.01
N LEU A 43 32.97 -6.44 -8.46
CA LEU A 43 33.06 -7.74 -7.78
C LEU A 43 34.15 -8.60 -8.41
N LYS A 44 35.17 -8.97 -7.64
CA LYS A 44 36.21 -9.91 -8.09
C LYS A 44 35.77 -11.33 -7.77
N VAL A 45 35.55 -12.15 -8.80
CA VAL A 45 35.16 -13.57 -8.66
C VAL A 45 36.38 -14.47 -8.38
N GLY A 46 37.59 -13.95 -8.59
CA GLY A 46 38.84 -14.68 -8.44
C GLY A 46 39.18 -15.54 -9.67
N THR A 47 40.03 -16.56 -9.46
CA THR A 47 40.46 -17.46 -10.53
C THR A 47 39.31 -18.36 -10.97
N VAL A 48 39.08 -18.41 -12.27
CA VAL A 48 38.04 -19.20 -12.94
C VAL A 48 38.65 -19.99 -14.10
N ALA A 49 38.06 -21.14 -14.43
CA ALA A 49 38.36 -21.84 -15.67
C ALA A 49 37.93 -21.02 -16.89
N ALA A 50 38.32 -21.43 -18.10
CA ALA A 50 38.05 -20.65 -19.31
C ALA A 50 36.54 -20.58 -19.60
N PRO A 51 35.92 -19.38 -19.67
CA PRO A 51 34.50 -19.24 -19.98
C PRO A 51 34.18 -19.74 -21.39
N ARG A 52 33.13 -20.55 -21.54
CA ARG A 52 32.71 -21.13 -22.84
C ARG A 52 31.40 -20.58 -23.35
N PHE A 53 30.40 -20.50 -22.47
CA PHE A 53 29.06 -20.06 -22.85
C PHE A 53 28.50 -19.10 -21.81
N LEU A 54 27.76 -18.12 -22.30
CA LEU A 54 26.92 -17.23 -21.52
C LEU A 54 25.47 -17.62 -21.75
N SER A 55 24.73 -17.89 -20.67
CA SER A 55 23.30 -18.13 -20.71
C SER A 55 22.59 -17.09 -19.85
N LEU A 56 21.52 -16.52 -20.38
CA LEU A 56 20.70 -15.54 -19.68
C LEU A 56 19.40 -16.25 -19.31
N SER A 57 19.30 -16.70 -18.05
CA SER A 57 18.06 -17.30 -17.57
C SER A 57 17.02 -16.19 -17.44
N ASN A 58 16.13 -16.09 -18.42
CA ASN A 58 14.90 -15.31 -18.24
C ASN A 58 13.89 -16.21 -17.52
N GLY A 59 13.23 -15.67 -16.49
CA GLY A 59 12.13 -16.35 -15.81
C GLY A 59 10.95 -16.61 -16.75
N SER A 60 9.94 -17.33 -16.27
CA SER A 60 8.70 -17.58 -17.01
C SER A 60 8.12 -16.25 -17.56
N PRO A 61 7.65 -16.20 -18.83
CA PRO A 61 7.10 -14.99 -19.43
C PRO A 61 5.78 -14.54 -18.81
N VAL A 62 5.19 -15.35 -17.93
CA VAL A 62 3.93 -15.06 -17.23
C VAL A 62 4.16 -14.71 -15.75
N VAL A 63 5.37 -14.94 -15.24
CA VAL A 63 5.70 -14.65 -13.84
C VAL A 63 6.40 -13.30 -13.74
N HIS A 64 5.71 -12.34 -13.13
CA HIS A 64 6.18 -11.00 -12.82
C HIS A 64 6.22 -10.81 -11.30
N GLU A 65 6.90 -9.75 -10.85
CA GLU A 65 6.97 -9.43 -9.42
C GLU A 65 5.58 -9.13 -8.88
N TYR A 66 4.91 -8.13 -9.47
CA TYR A 66 3.51 -7.81 -9.20
C TYR A 66 2.64 -8.34 -10.31
N GLN A 67 1.65 -9.15 -9.97
CA GLN A 67 0.70 -9.68 -10.94
C GLN A 67 -0.51 -8.78 -11.10
N ILE A 68 -1.23 -8.97 -12.22
CA ILE A 68 -2.40 -8.16 -12.56
C ILE A 68 -3.59 -8.36 -11.62
N ASP A 69 -3.55 -9.40 -10.78
CA ASP A 69 -4.55 -9.67 -9.76
C ASP A 69 -4.12 -9.21 -8.36
N GLY A 70 -2.98 -8.52 -8.22
CA GLY A 70 -2.46 -8.06 -6.92
C GLY A 70 -1.63 -9.09 -6.16
N THR A 71 -1.54 -10.34 -6.63
CA THR A 71 -0.57 -11.29 -6.06
C THR A 71 0.85 -10.92 -6.44
N ASP A 72 1.81 -11.34 -5.63
CA ASP A 72 3.22 -11.06 -5.87
C ASP A 72 4.11 -12.28 -5.63
N SER A 73 5.30 -12.27 -6.23
CA SER A 73 6.26 -13.37 -6.19
C SER A 73 7.45 -13.15 -5.26
N THR A 74 7.53 -11.99 -4.61
CA THR A 74 8.73 -11.54 -3.87
C THR A 74 8.48 -11.15 -2.42
N ASN A 75 7.26 -10.72 -2.09
CA ASN A 75 6.93 -10.14 -0.78
C ASN A 75 5.98 -11.03 0.02
N ASN A 76 4.79 -11.29 -0.53
CA ASN A 76 3.77 -12.13 0.10
C ASN A 76 3.79 -13.56 -0.46
N PHE A 77 4.54 -13.79 -1.55
CA PHE A 77 4.66 -15.07 -2.25
C PHE A 77 3.32 -15.68 -2.70
N THR A 78 2.25 -14.89 -2.75
CA THR A 78 0.87 -15.33 -3.04
C THR A 78 0.64 -15.77 -4.49
N LEU A 79 1.67 -15.74 -5.32
CA LEU A 79 1.65 -16.18 -6.71
C LEU A 79 1.23 -17.65 -6.85
N ASN A 80 0.22 -17.88 -7.68
CA ASN A 80 -0.10 -19.21 -8.21
C ASN A 80 0.25 -19.27 -9.70
N GLN A 81 1.38 -19.88 -10.04
CA GLN A 81 1.85 -19.95 -11.42
C GLN A 81 0.86 -20.67 -12.37
N ALA A 82 0.27 -21.79 -11.94
CA ALA A 82 -0.66 -22.56 -12.77
C ALA A 82 -1.93 -21.75 -13.12
N TYR A 83 -2.42 -20.94 -12.19
CA TYR A 83 -3.51 -19.99 -12.45
C TYR A 83 -3.13 -18.99 -13.54
N PHE A 84 -1.91 -18.45 -13.49
CA PHE A 84 -1.44 -17.47 -14.46
C PHE A 84 -1.18 -18.07 -15.84
N GLU A 85 -0.66 -19.30 -15.93
CA GLU A 85 -0.49 -20.00 -17.20
C GLU A 85 -1.84 -20.17 -17.93
N GLN A 86 -2.93 -20.43 -17.20
CA GLN A 86 -4.28 -20.48 -17.76
C GLN A 86 -4.79 -19.08 -18.14
N LEU A 87 -4.66 -18.12 -17.22
CA LEU A 87 -5.15 -16.75 -17.38
C LEU A 87 -4.45 -15.98 -18.50
N ALA A 88 -3.17 -16.28 -18.78
CA ALA A 88 -2.34 -15.61 -19.77
C ALA A 88 -2.94 -15.59 -21.19
N SER A 89 -3.75 -16.60 -21.50
CA SER A 89 -4.47 -16.71 -22.77
C SER A 89 -5.66 -15.73 -22.90
N SER A 90 -6.17 -15.21 -21.78
CA SER A 90 -7.37 -14.37 -21.76
C SER A 90 -7.12 -12.99 -22.38
N PRO A 91 -8.12 -12.40 -23.08
CA PRO A 91 -8.02 -11.04 -23.60
C PRO A 91 -7.74 -10.00 -22.51
N TYR A 92 -8.29 -10.23 -21.30
CA TYR A 92 -8.07 -9.37 -20.15
C TYR A 92 -6.61 -9.34 -19.73
N TYR A 93 -5.98 -10.51 -19.55
CA TYR A 93 -4.56 -10.59 -19.20
C TYR A 93 -3.68 -9.98 -20.29
N ARG A 94 -3.91 -10.35 -21.55
CA ARG A 94 -3.11 -9.84 -22.68
C ARG A 94 -3.19 -8.33 -22.80
N PHE A 95 -4.36 -7.73 -22.57
CA PHE A 95 -4.53 -6.28 -22.56
C PHE A 95 -3.76 -5.63 -21.41
N GLN A 96 -3.83 -6.17 -20.19
CA GLN A 96 -3.12 -5.62 -19.05
C GLN A 96 -1.60 -5.80 -19.15
N ALA A 97 -1.14 -6.96 -19.62
CA ALA A 97 0.27 -7.24 -19.88
C ALA A 97 0.86 -6.30 -20.93
N TRP A 98 0.11 -6.04 -22.01
CA TRP A 98 0.48 -5.03 -23.01
C TRP A 98 0.46 -3.62 -22.43
N MET A 99 -0.59 -3.27 -21.68
CA MET A 99 -0.75 -1.96 -21.06
C MET A 99 0.43 -1.64 -20.16
N ARG A 100 0.84 -2.60 -19.30
CA ARG A 100 1.97 -2.48 -18.36
C ARG A 100 3.33 -2.70 -19.00
N ASP A 101 3.39 -3.23 -20.23
CA ASP A 101 4.63 -3.48 -20.97
C ASP A 101 5.54 -4.51 -20.26
N PHE A 102 4.94 -5.65 -19.91
CA PHE A 102 5.61 -6.80 -19.30
C PHE A 102 6.78 -7.33 -20.16
N ASP A 103 6.63 -7.32 -21.49
CA ASP A 103 7.63 -7.81 -22.43
C ASP A 103 8.94 -7.01 -22.42
N GLY A 104 8.96 -5.79 -21.90
CA GLY A 104 10.18 -5.01 -21.76
C GLY A 104 10.62 -4.81 -20.31
N THR A 105 10.07 -5.57 -19.36
CA THR A 105 10.38 -5.44 -17.94
C THR A 105 11.29 -6.57 -17.48
N SER A 106 12.38 -6.22 -16.79
CA SER A 106 13.46 -7.15 -16.41
C SER A 106 14.01 -7.90 -17.63
N VAL A 107 14.42 -7.19 -18.68
CA VAL A 107 14.90 -7.81 -19.92
C VAL A 107 16.36 -7.45 -20.18
N TRP A 108 17.17 -8.46 -20.51
CA TRP A 108 18.52 -8.26 -21.03
C TRP A 108 18.47 -7.76 -22.47
N ARG A 109 19.27 -6.75 -22.81
CA ARG A 109 19.41 -6.21 -24.17
C ARG A 109 20.85 -5.84 -24.49
N ASP A 110 21.10 -5.64 -25.78
CA ASP A 110 22.36 -5.13 -26.32
C ASP A 110 23.60 -5.88 -25.82
N VAL A 111 23.55 -7.21 -25.84
CA VAL A 111 24.68 -8.06 -25.44
C VAL A 111 25.79 -7.91 -26.47
N GLN A 112 26.90 -7.31 -26.06
CA GLN A 112 28.08 -7.05 -26.88
C GLN A 112 29.27 -7.81 -26.33
N ILE A 113 29.94 -8.58 -27.17
CA ILE A 113 31.20 -9.24 -26.84
C ILE A 113 32.31 -8.45 -27.55
N ALA A 114 33.28 -7.97 -26.78
CA ALA A 114 34.41 -7.22 -27.28
C ALA A 114 35.72 -7.94 -26.96
N GLN A 115 36.64 -7.98 -27.92
CA GLN A 115 37.98 -8.51 -27.75
C GLN A 115 38.98 -7.48 -28.28
N ALA A 116 40.01 -7.15 -27.48
CA ALA A 116 40.96 -6.09 -27.80
C ALA A 116 40.28 -4.75 -28.21
N GLN A 117 39.26 -4.34 -27.45
CA GLN A 117 38.42 -3.16 -27.69
C GLN A 117 37.62 -3.13 -29.01
N ARG A 118 37.60 -4.24 -29.77
CA ARG A 118 36.74 -4.38 -30.95
C ARG A 118 35.54 -5.26 -30.63
N ILE A 119 34.33 -4.77 -30.92
CA ILE A 119 33.11 -5.57 -30.82
C ILE A 119 33.14 -6.66 -31.90
N ILE A 120 33.13 -7.92 -31.46
CA ILE A 120 33.13 -9.09 -32.33
C ILE A 120 31.73 -9.69 -32.51
N ARG A 121 30.81 -9.42 -31.58
CA ARG A 121 29.43 -9.88 -31.67
C ARG A 121 28.48 -8.95 -30.93
N THR A 122 27.31 -8.71 -31.51
CA THR A 122 26.22 -7.93 -30.89
C THR A 122 24.91 -8.71 -31.01
N ILE A 123 24.15 -8.81 -29.93
CA ILE A 123 22.82 -9.40 -29.87
C ILE A 123 21.89 -8.38 -29.21
N ALA A 124 21.04 -7.73 -30.01
CA ALA A 124 20.18 -6.65 -29.53
C ALA A 124 19.13 -7.13 -28.51
N ARG A 125 18.50 -8.29 -28.75
CA ARG A 125 17.53 -8.92 -27.84
C ARG A 125 17.81 -10.42 -27.71
N PRO A 126 18.56 -10.86 -26.69
CA PRO A 126 18.80 -12.28 -26.44
C PRO A 126 17.51 -13.01 -26.07
N ALA A 127 17.30 -14.20 -26.63
CA ALA A 127 16.19 -15.07 -26.25
C ALA A 127 16.47 -15.77 -24.90
N SER A 128 15.41 -16.14 -24.18
CA SER A 128 15.45 -16.73 -22.82
C SER A 128 16.24 -18.04 -22.70
N THR A 129 16.35 -18.80 -23.79
CA THR A 129 17.07 -20.09 -23.84
C THR A 129 18.36 -20.01 -24.64
N MET A 130 18.76 -18.82 -25.07
CA MET A 130 19.93 -18.65 -25.93
C MET A 130 21.22 -18.83 -25.12
N SER A 131 22.06 -19.77 -25.56
CA SER A 131 23.45 -19.86 -25.12
C SER A 131 24.35 -19.13 -26.11
N VAL A 132 25.05 -18.11 -25.63
CA VAL A 132 25.97 -17.28 -26.42
C VAL A 132 27.39 -17.81 -26.22
N PRO A 133 28.05 -18.38 -27.25
CA PRO A 133 29.45 -18.80 -27.13
C PRO A 133 30.36 -17.59 -26.87
N LEU A 134 31.30 -17.78 -25.94
CA LEU A 134 32.31 -16.81 -25.55
C LEU A 134 33.66 -17.12 -26.23
N PRO A 135 34.52 -16.12 -26.47
CA PRO A 135 35.82 -16.33 -27.11
C PRO A 135 36.74 -17.21 -26.26
N SER A 136 37.56 -18.04 -26.90
CA SER A 136 38.64 -18.79 -26.23
C SER A 136 39.86 -17.92 -25.89
N ALA A 137 39.76 -16.60 -26.08
CA ALA A 137 40.84 -15.66 -25.82
C ALA A 137 41.09 -15.48 -24.31
N SER A 138 42.33 -15.18 -23.94
CA SER A 138 42.73 -14.91 -22.55
C SER A 138 42.18 -13.58 -22.01
N SER A 139 41.71 -12.69 -22.89
CA SER A 139 41.13 -11.40 -22.54
C SER A 139 39.97 -11.00 -23.45
N PHE A 140 38.80 -10.78 -22.89
CA PHE A 140 37.63 -10.23 -23.57
C PHE A 140 36.66 -9.62 -22.55
N ASP A 141 35.74 -8.80 -23.05
CA ASP A 141 34.69 -8.16 -22.27
C ASP A 141 33.32 -8.54 -22.82
N VAL A 142 32.35 -8.72 -21.91
CA VAL A 142 30.95 -8.87 -22.26
C VAL A 142 30.18 -7.73 -21.63
N HIS A 143 29.58 -6.88 -22.45
CA HIS A 143 28.70 -5.81 -22.01
C HIS A 143 27.25 -6.22 -22.22
N LEU A 144 26.43 -6.02 -21.20
CA LEU A 144 24.99 -6.28 -21.22
C LEU A 144 24.26 -5.09 -20.59
N GLN A 145 23.00 -4.91 -20.95
CA GLN A 145 22.12 -3.93 -20.33
C GLN A 145 20.89 -4.61 -19.75
N LEU A 146 20.59 -4.38 -18.47
CA LEU A 146 19.35 -4.81 -17.85
C LEU A 146 18.34 -3.66 -17.91
N GLN A 147 17.26 -3.88 -18.66
CA GLN A 147 16.17 -2.93 -18.82
C GLN A 147 15.10 -3.13 -17.74
N ARG A 148 14.72 -2.03 -17.06
CA ARG A 148 13.65 -1.96 -16.05
C ARG A 148 13.68 -3.14 -15.08
N PRO A 149 14.73 -3.26 -14.24
CA PRO A 149 14.81 -4.33 -13.27
C PRO A 149 13.59 -4.28 -12.33
N GLU A 150 12.83 -5.37 -12.29
CA GLU A 150 11.67 -5.60 -11.42
C GLU A 150 11.87 -6.95 -10.71
N THR A 151 11.88 -8.05 -11.46
CA THR A 151 12.18 -9.40 -10.97
C THR A 151 13.69 -9.67 -10.96
N PRO A 152 14.22 -10.45 -9.99
CA PRO A 152 15.63 -10.83 -9.98
C PRO A 152 16.07 -11.47 -11.29
N ARG A 153 17.27 -11.11 -11.77
CA ARG A 153 17.84 -11.64 -13.02
C ARG A 153 19.23 -12.22 -12.79
N THR A 154 19.44 -13.40 -13.37
CA THR A 154 20.70 -14.15 -13.26
C THR A 154 21.37 -14.29 -14.61
N ILE A 155 22.67 -14.01 -14.63
CA ILE A 155 23.58 -14.34 -15.73
C ILE A 155 24.34 -15.61 -15.34
N ASN A 156 24.30 -16.62 -16.21
CA ASN A 156 25.02 -17.87 -16.02
C ASN A 156 26.22 -17.90 -16.98
N VAL A 157 27.42 -18.09 -16.44
CA VAL A 157 28.62 -18.26 -17.25
C VAL A 157 29.13 -19.68 -17.05
N LEU A 158 29.04 -20.50 -18.10
CA LEU A 158 29.51 -21.88 -18.10
C LEU A 158 31.00 -21.91 -18.43
N MET A 159 31.77 -22.56 -17.56
CA MET A 159 33.22 -22.66 -17.64
C MET A 159 33.66 -23.95 -18.35
N SER A 160 34.94 -24.03 -18.70
CA SER A 160 35.53 -25.20 -19.37
C SER A 160 35.64 -26.45 -18.49
N ASP A 161 35.61 -26.29 -17.17
CA ASP A 161 35.65 -27.36 -16.16
C ASP A 161 34.25 -27.82 -15.73
N HIS A 162 33.22 -27.46 -16.50
CA HIS A 162 31.81 -27.74 -16.24
C HIS A 162 31.22 -27.04 -15.00
N THR A 163 31.96 -26.17 -14.33
CA THR A 163 31.39 -25.29 -13.31
C THR A 163 30.62 -24.12 -13.94
N THR A 164 29.62 -23.62 -13.23
CA THR A 164 28.85 -22.44 -13.63
C THR A 164 29.02 -21.34 -12.60
N ILE A 165 29.26 -20.12 -13.08
CA ILE A 165 29.21 -18.91 -12.26
C ILE A 165 27.85 -18.27 -12.47
N HIS A 166 27.09 -18.12 -11.38
CA HIS A 166 25.79 -17.46 -11.36
C HIS A 166 25.96 -16.04 -10.81
N ILE A 167 25.53 -15.04 -11.57
CA ILE A 167 25.57 -13.63 -11.16
C ILE A 167 24.12 -13.14 -11.09
N THR A 168 23.56 -13.05 -9.89
CA THR A 168 22.19 -12.63 -9.65
C THR A 168 22.13 -11.18 -9.20
N LEU A 169 21.33 -10.39 -9.90
CA LEU A 169 20.98 -9.01 -9.54
C LEU A 169 19.57 -9.02 -8.96
N ASP A 170 19.44 -8.58 -7.71
CA ASP A 170 18.18 -8.52 -6.99
C ASP A 170 18.02 -7.13 -6.34
N ARG A 171 17.14 -6.32 -6.94
CA ARG A 171 16.90 -4.97 -6.44
C ARG A 171 16.08 -4.98 -5.16
N ASN A 172 15.30 -6.02 -4.89
CA ASN A 172 14.33 -6.05 -3.80
C ASN A 172 15.04 -6.45 -2.50
N ASP A 173 15.83 -7.51 -2.55
CA ASP A 173 16.64 -8.01 -1.43
C ASP A 173 18.01 -7.33 -1.30
N ARG A 174 18.23 -6.33 -2.13
CA ARG A 174 19.35 -5.39 -2.12
C ARG A 174 20.73 -5.98 -2.37
N TYR A 175 20.87 -6.89 -3.35
CA TYR A 175 22.16 -7.52 -3.61
C TYR A 175 22.50 -7.73 -5.09
N ILE A 176 23.80 -7.71 -5.38
CA ILE A 176 24.42 -8.50 -6.44
C ILE A 176 25.12 -9.66 -5.76
N ARG A 177 24.81 -10.89 -6.16
CA ARG A 177 25.39 -12.10 -5.60
C ARG A 177 26.03 -12.93 -6.70
N VAL A 178 27.28 -13.30 -6.50
CA VAL A 178 28.02 -14.21 -7.37
C VAL A 178 28.20 -15.53 -6.66
N THR A 179 27.60 -16.60 -7.18
CA THR A 179 27.79 -17.96 -6.67
C THR A 179 28.46 -18.85 -7.70
N ARG A 180 29.16 -19.88 -7.23
CA ARG A 180 29.82 -20.90 -8.06
C ARG A 180 29.17 -22.24 -7.81
N SER A 181 28.77 -22.92 -8.88
CA SER A 181 28.17 -24.23 -8.79
C SER A 181 29.15 -25.24 -8.18
N SER A 182 28.64 -26.12 -7.32
CA SER A 182 29.41 -27.25 -6.80
C SER A 182 29.88 -28.17 -7.94
N GLN A 183 31.10 -28.69 -7.84
CA GLN A 183 31.59 -29.74 -8.75
C GLN A 183 30.89 -31.09 -8.54
N ASN A 184 30.19 -31.26 -7.41
CA ASN A 184 29.40 -32.45 -7.10
C ASN A 184 27.91 -32.16 -7.35
N PRO A 185 27.29 -32.71 -8.42
CA PRO A 185 25.91 -32.40 -8.81
C PRO A 185 24.84 -32.93 -7.84
N ILE A 186 25.23 -33.86 -6.95
CA ILE A 186 24.32 -34.52 -6.00
C ILE A 186 24.55 -33.90 -4.62
N GLY A 187 23.81 -32.83 -4.31
CA GLY A 187 23.67 -32.29 -2.95
C GLY A 187 24.68 -31.24 -2.49
N GLY A 188 25.58 -30.75 -3.35
CA GLY A 188 26.45 -29.62 -3.00
C GLY A 188 25.76 -28.27 -3.26
N ALA A 189 25.61 -27.43 -2.23
CA ALA A 189 25.11 -26.06 -2.39
C ALA A 189 26.12 -25.18 -3.13
N ASP A 190 25.64 -24.24 -3.94
CA ASP A 190 26.49 -23.26 -4.59
C ASP A 190 27.23 -22.41 -3.56
N ALA A 191 28.53 -22.19 -3.77
CA ALA A 191 29.34 -21.37 -2.88
C ALA A 191 29.24 -19.89 -3.26
N GLU A 192 28.89 -19.01 -2.31
CA GLU A 192 28.94 -17.56 -2.52
C GLU A 192 30.41 -17.10 -2.61
N VAL A 193 30.76 -16.48 -3.74
CA VAL A 193 32.14 -16.05 -4.06
C VAL A 193 32.30 -14.54 -3.83
N ALA A 194 31.26 -13.76 -4.14
CA ALA A 194 31.27 -12.33 -3.95
C ALA A 194 29.84 -11.79 -3.79
N ARG A 195 29.69 -10.73 -3.00
CA ARG A 195 28.41 -10.03 -2.79
C ARG A 195 28.64 -8.52 -2.69
N ALA A 196 27.73 -7.74 -3.26
CA ALA A 196 27.70 -6.28 -3.14
C ALA A 196 26.25 -5.80 -2.94
N PHE A 197 26.09 -4.60 -2.39
CA PHE A 197 24.80 -3.96 -2.26
C PHE A 197 24.33 -3.41 -3.62
N PHE A 198 23.06 -3.62 -3.94
CA PHE A 198 22.42 -3.11 -5.15
C PHE A 198 21.00 -2.66 -4.80
N PRO A 199 20.49 -1.53 -5.29
CA PRO A 199 21.13 -0.63 -6.24
C PRO A 199 21.90 0.56 -5.63
N GLN A 200 22.83 1.11 -6.40
CA GLN A 200 23.63 2.30 -6.13
C GLN A 200 23.26 3.46 -7.07
N ASN A 201 23.17 3.25 -8.39
CA ASN A 201 22.86 4.30 -9.35
C ASN A 201 21.36 4.62 -9.38
N PRO A 202 20.94 5.87 -9.08
CA PRO A 202 19.52 6.22 -9.02
C PRO A 202 18.85 6.33 -10.40
N TRP A 203 19.60 6.53 -11.49
CA TRP A 203 19.02 6.90 -12.79
C TRP A 203 18.08 5.85 -13.39
N PRO A 204 18.41 4.53 -13.42
CA PRO A 204 17.50 3.52 -13.96
C PRO A 204 16.15 3.48 -13.23
N PHE A 205 16.17 3.62 -11.91
CA PHE A 205 14.96 3.55 -11.07
C PHE A 205 14.17 4.86 -11.13
N ALA A 206 14.84 6.01 -11.19
CA ALA A 206 14.17 7.29 -11.45
C ALA A 206 13.45 7.27 -12.82
N ALA A 207 14.08 6.70 -13.85
CA ALA A 207 13.47 6.55 -15.17
C ALA A 207 12.22 5.66 -15.15
N MET A 208 12.19 4.60 -14.34
CA MET A 208 11.01 3.75 -14.15
C MET A 208 9.84 4.54 -13.55
N ILE A 209 10.08 5.31 -12.48
CA ILE A 209 9.04 6.13 -11.84
C ILE A 209 8.54 7.22 -12.79
N ILE A 210 9.43 7.91 -13.50
CA ILE A 210 9.04 8.93 -14.49
C ILE A 210 8.22 8.29 -15.60
N SER A 211 8.65 7.13 -16.13
CA SER A 211 7.89 6.38 -17.14
C SER A 211 6.49 6.02 -16.63
N PHE A 212 6.36 5.53 -15.40
CA PHE A 212 5.08 5.21 -14.78
C PHE A 212 4.14 6.44 -14.71
N LEU A 213 4.64 7.58 -14.24
CA LEU A 213 3.87 8.82 -14.15
C LEU A 213 3.45 9.35 -15.54
N VAL A 214 4.37 9.29 -16.51
CA VAL A 214 4.13 9.69 -17.90
C VAL A 214 3.07 8.80 -18.56
N ARG A 215 3.17 7.48 -18.40
CA ARG A 215 2.18 6.52 -18.91
C ARG A 215 0.81 6.71 -18.27
N THR A 216 0.77 7.01 -16.98
CA THR A 216 -0.47 7.38 -16.29
C THR A 216 -1.12 8.63 -16.92
N CYS A 217 -0.32 9.65 -17.25
CA CYS A 217 -0.81 10.85 -17.94
C CYS A 217 -1.25 10.57 -19.40
N LEU A 218 -0.55 9.70 -20.12
CA LEU A 218 -0.94 9.27 -21.47
C LEU A 218 -2.29 8.53 -21.44
N TRP A 219 -2.49 7.64 -20.47
CA TRP A 219 -3.77 6.96 -20.28
C TRP A 219 -4.90 7.89 -19.82
N ALA A 220 -4.58 8.94 -19.05
CA ALA A 220 -5.53 10.00 -18.75
C ALA A 220 -6.00 10.74 -20.01
N LEU A 221 -5.07 11.07 -20.92
CA LEU A 221 -5.40 11.66 -22.22
C LEU A 221 -6.21 10.68 -23.09
N ALA A 222 -5.87 9.40 -23.09
CA ALA A 222 -6.62 8.38 -23.83
C ALA A 222 -8.07 8.26 -23.34
N ILE A 223 -8.28 8.17 -22.02
CA ILE A 223 -9.64 8.17 -21.41
C ILE A 223 -10.40 9.44 -21.79
N LEU A 224 -9.74 10.61 -21.72
CA LEU A 224 -10.34 11.88 -22.12
C LEU A 224 -10.84 11.82 -23.56
N VAL A 225 -9.99 11.39 -24.50
CA VAL A 225 -10.36 11.28 -25.92
C VAL A 225 -11.51 10.28 -26.11
N ILE A 226 -11.47 9.12 -25.47
CA ILE A 226 -12.52 8.09 -25.54
C ILE A 226 -13.87 8.66 -25.09
N VAL A 227 -13.92 9.37 -23.96
CA VAL A 227 -15.17 9.96 -23.47
C VAL A 227 -15.66 11.07 -24.38
N LEU A 228 -14.77 11.96 -24.84
CA LEU A 228 -15.15 13.05 -25.74
C LEU A 228 -15.73 12.53 -27.06
N LEU A 229 -15.11 11.50 -27.64
CA LEU A 229 -15.62 10.84 -28.85
C LEU A 229 -16.91 10.09 -28.58
N GLY A 230 -17.01 9.36 -27.47
CA GLY A 230 -18.21 8.62 -27.08
C GLY A 230 -19.42 9.53 -26.91
N ASP A 231 -19.26 10.67 -26.24
CA ASP A 231 -20.34 11.64 -26.09
C ASP A 231 -20.69 12.34 -27.42
N ALA A 232 -19.70 12.67 -28.26
CA ALA A 232 -19.95 13.20 -29.60
C ALA A 232 -20.75 12.20 -30.48
N LEU A 233 -20.39 10.92 -30.45
CA LEU A 233 -21.07 9.85 -31.16
C LEU A 233 -22.46 9.57 -30.60
N SER A 234 -22.66 9.65 -29.28
CA SER A 234 -23.96 9.45 -28.65
C SER A 234 -25.01 10.43 -29.20
N VAL A 235 -24.62 11.69 -29.44
CA VAL A 235 -25.49 12.70 -30.07
C VAL A 235 -25.80 12.35 -31.53
N GLY A 236 -24.86 11.72 -32.24
CA GLY A 236 -25.04 11.22 -33.60
C GLY A 236 -25.97 10.00 -33.70
N LEU A 237 -25.86 9.04 -32.78
CA LEU A 237 -26.65 7.79 -32.81
C LEU A 237 -28.11 8.00 -32.38
N TRP A 238 -28.36 8.89 -31.43
CA TRP A 238 -29.73 9.25 -31.00
C TRP A 238 -30.50 10.05 -32.05
N HIS A 239 -29.87 10.34 -33.20
CA HIS A 239 -30.49 10.96 -34.35
C HIS A 239 -31.45 10.04 -35.12
N GLY A 240 -31.31 8.71 -34.98
CA GLY A 240 -32.09 7.71 -35.72
C GLY A 240 -33.27 7.08 -34.98
N ALA A 241 -33.46 7.35 -33.68
CA ALA A 241 -34.52 6.73 -32.88
C ALA A 241 -35.72 7.68 -32.73
N PRO A 242 -36.95 7.30 -33.15
CA PRO A 242 -38.14 8.11 -32.94
C PRO A 242 -38.47 8.17 -31.44
N GLY A 243 -38.07 9.27 -30.79
CA GLY A 243 -38.28 9.54 -29.37
C GLY A 243 -39.74 9.76 -28.99
N ARG A 244 -40.54 8.69 -28.96
CA ARG A 244 -41.93 8.71 -28.45
C ARG A 244 -42.12 8.04 -27.07
N TRP A 245 -41.10 7.34 -26.54
CA TRP A 245 -41.27 6.54 -25.32
C TRP A 245 -40.83 7.25 -24.01
N LEU A 246 -39.81 8.11 -24.04
CA LEU A 246 -39.30 8.81 -22.85
C LEU A 246 -40.08 10.08 -22.46
N SER A 247 -40.89 10.64 -23.36
CA SER A 247 -41.72 11.82 -23.06
C SER A 247 -43.00 11.50 -22.28
N ARG A 248 -43.41 10.22 -22.23
CA ARG A 248 -44.60 9.77 -21.48
C ARG A 248 -44.34 9.51 -19.99
N LEU A 249 -43.10 9.23 -19.58
CA LEU A 249 -42.71 9.10 -18.17
C LEU A 249 -42.41 10.46 -17.49
N ARG A 250 -42.38 11.55 -18.25
CA ARG A 250 -41.98 12.90 -17.78
C ARG A 250 -43.14 13.83 -17.46
N ARG A 251 -44.41 13.39 -17.60
CA ARG A 251 -45.60 14.13 -17.17
C ARG A 251 -46.12 13.59 -15.84
N ARG A 252 -45.44 13.89 -14.73
CA ARG A 252 -46.09 13.98 -13.42
C ARG A 252 -46.12 15.46 -13.02
N ARG A 253 -47.33 15.92 -12.69
CA ARG A 253 -47.74 17.30 -12.43
C ARG A 253 -46.83 18.01 -11.41
N PRO A 254 -46.60 19.33 -11.54
CA PRO A 254 -46.24 20.15 -10.40
C PRO A 254 -47.51 20.35 -9.56
N THR A 255 -47.60 19.74 -8.39
CA THR A 255 -48.53 20.19 -7.36
C THR A 255 -47.93 21.43 -6.71
N SER A 256 -48.65 22.54 -6.83
CA SER A 256 -48.40 23.77 -6.10
C SER A 256 -48.50 23.50 -4.59
N GLU A 257 -47.39 23.66 -3.87
CA GLU A 257 -47.41 23.93 -2.44
C GLU A 257 -46.79 25.31 -2.20
N ASN A 258 -47.61 26.33 -2.44
CA ASN A 258 -47.54 27.56 -1.66
C ASN A 258 -48.22 27.25 -0.32
N GLY A 259 -47.42 26.76 0.63
CA GLY A 259 -47.78 26.66 2.03
C GLY A 259 -46.70 27.36 2.84
N TYR A 260 -46.92 28.64 3.15
CA TYR A 260 -46.23 29.31 4.24
C TYR A 260 -46.54 28.54 5.53
N VAL A 261 -45.65 27.62 5.92
CA VAL A 261 -45.67 27.05 7.26
C VAL A 261 -44.89 28.01 8.14
N ALA A 262 -45.66 28.70 8.98
CA ALA A 262 -45.19 29.53 10.07
C ALA A 262 -44.04 28.86 10.81
N SER A 263 -42.97 29.62 11.02
CA SER A 263 -41.85 29.29 11.87
C SER A 263 -42.33 29.07 13.31
N SER A 264 -42.70 27.84 13.64
CA SER A 264 -42.73 27.38 15.02
C SER A 264 -41.31 26.97 15.40
N VAL A 265 -40.74 27.69 16.37
CA VAL A 265 -39.47 27.36 17.01
C VAL A 265 -39.68 26.09 17.83
N GLN A 266 -39.64 24.94 17.17
CA GLN A 266 -39.71 23.65 17.83
C GLN A 266 -38.29 23.20 18.15
N LYS A 267 -37.98 23.03 19.45
CA LYS A 267 -36.69 22.56 19.97
C LYS A 267 -36.37 21.18 19.40
N SER A 268 -35.76 21.12 18.22
CA SER A 268 -35.30 19.88 17.61
C SER A 268 -34.15 19.30 18.42
N GLY A 269 -34.31 18.06 18.89
CA GLY A 269 -33.27 17.34 19.63
C GLY A 269 -31.96 17.25 18.85
N LEU A 270 -30.85 17.16 19.57
CA LEU A 270 -29.48 17.11 19.03
C LEU A 270 -29.32 16.07 17.90
N ILE A 271 -29.95 14.91 18.03
CA ILE A 271 -29.89 13.81 17.05
C ILE A 271 -30.51 14.22 15.71
N ARG A 272 -31.68 14.87 15.70
CA ARG A 272 -32.34 15.30 14.46
C ARG A 272 -31.53 16.38 13.75
N ARG A 273 -30.92 17.30 14.49
CA ARG A 273 -30.02 18.33 13.92
C ARG A 273 -28.75 17.70 13.35
N GLY A 274 -28.17 16.73 14.03
CA GLY A 274 -27.02 15.95 13.55
C GLY A 274 -27.33 15.23 12.24
N TRP A 275 -28.46 14.51 12.19
CA TRP A 275 -28.92 13.80 11.01
C TRP A 275 -29.21 14.73 9.81
N GLN A 276 -29.86 15.87 10.06
CA GLN A 276 -30.10 16.88 9.03
C GLN A 276 -28.77 17.48 8.51
N GLY A 277 -27.81 17.73 9.40
CA GLY A 277 -26.48 18.19 9.01
C GLY A 277 -25.71 17.17 8.17
N LEU A 278 -25.78 15.89 8.55
CA LEU A 278 -25.12 14.80 7.84
C LEU A 278 -25.72 14.59 6.44
N THR A 279 -27.04 14.49 6.34
CA THR A 279 -27.74 14.31 5.05
C THR A 279 -27.67 15.56 4.15
N ALA A 280 -27.41 16.74 4.71
CA ALA A 280 -27.06 17.93 3.94
C ALA A 280 -25.62 17.88 3.40
N ALA A 281 -24.68 17.31 4.16
CA ALA A 281 -23.27 17.20 3.78
C ALA A 281 -23.00 16.06 2.78
N ILE A 282 -23.69 14.92 2.91
CA ILE A 282 -23.52 13.73 2.07
C ILE A 282 -24.87 13.21 1.55
N HIS A 283 -24.87 12.57 0.38
CA HIS A 283 -26.08 11.97 -0.17
C HIS A 283 -26.47 10.70 0.62
N PRO A 284 -27.77 10.36 0.79
CA PRO A 284 -28.17 9.10 1.46
C PRO A 284 -27.54 7.83 0.86
N VAL A 285 -27.23 7.85 -0.44
CA VAL A 285 -26.47 6.77 -1.09
C VAL A 285 -25.10 6.58 -0.43
N ALA A 286 -24.40 7.65 -0.04
CA ALA A 286 -23.14 7.54 0.67
C ALA A 286 -23.31 6.83 2.04
N LEU A 287 -24.41 7.09 2.74
CA LEU A 287 -24.71 6.40 4.01
C LEU A 287 -24.93 4.90 3.80
N LEU A 288 -25.66 4.51 2.74
CA LEU A 288 -25.81 3.10 2.37
C LEU A 288 -24.45 2.46 2.08
N PHE A 289 -23.58 3.13 1.31
CA PHE A 289 -22.24 2.63 1.00
C PHE A 289 -21.33 2.55 2.23
N LEU A 290 -21.50 3.40 3.25
CA LEU A 290 -20.80 3.25 4.53
C LEU A 290 -21.27 2.01 5.29
N VAL A 291 -22.56 1.70 5.28
CA VAL A 291 -23.08 0.46 5.87
C VAL A 291 -22.54 -0.77 5.12
N ILE A 292 -22.54 -0.73 3.79
CA ILE A 292 -21.94 -1.80 2.96
C ILE A 292 -20.45 -1.96 3.30
N ALA A 293 -19.71 -0.86 3.40
CA ALA A 293 -18.30 -0.88 3.77
C ALA A 293 -18.10 -1.55 5.15
N LEU A 294 -18.85 -1.13 6.17
CA LEU A 294 -18.72 -1.72 7.50
C LEU A 294 -19.02 -3.22 7.50
N VAL A 295 -20.11 -3.65 6.86
CA VAL A 295 -20.48 -5.07 6.79
C VAL A 295 -19.41 -5.87 6.05
N PHE A 296 -18.90 -5.36 4.94
CA PHE A 296 -17.89 -6.05 4.16
C PHE A 296 -16.55 -6.16 4.90
N VAL A 297 -16.10 -5.09 5.55
CA VAL A 297 -14.84 -5.09 6.32
C VAL A 297 -14.96 -5.97 7.58
N LEU A 298 -16.12 -5.98 8.25
CA LEU A 298 -16.39 -6.93 9.34
C LEU A 298 -16.36 -8.38 8.86
N TRP A 299 -16.90 -8.65 7.65
CA TRP A 299 -16.84 -9.96 7.04
C TRP A 299 -15.39 -10.38 6.75
N ILE A 300 -14.55 -9.50 6.19
CA ILE A 300 -13.12 -9.79 6.01
C ILE A 300 -12.44 -10.11 7.35
N ALA A 301 -12.62 -9.22 8.34
CA ALA A 301 -11.98 -9.37 9.65
C ALA A 301 -12.33 -10.70 10.33
N LEU A 302 -13.60 -11.13 10.24
CA LEU A 302 -14.07 -12.34 10.91
C LEU A 302 -13.88 -13.61 10.09
N VAL A 303 -14.15 -13.57 8.78
CA VAL A 303 -14.23 -14.77 7.92
C VAL A 303 -12.91 -15.05 7.21
N GLU A 304 -12.27 -14.02 6.64
CA GLU A 304 -11.00 -14.21 5.93
C GLU A 304 -9.84 -14.26 6.93
N TYR A 305 -9.90 -13.42 7.97
CA TYR A 305 -8.82 -13.25 8.96
C TYR A 305 -9.10 -13.90 10.31
N HIS A 306 -10.22 -14.60 10.48
CA HIS A 306 -10.55 -15.35 11.72
C HIS A 306 -10.56 -14.50 13.01
N GLY A 307 -10.69 -13.18 12.89
CA GLY A 307 -10.66 -12.26 14.03
C GLY A 307 -9.28 -12.05 14.66
N GLU A 308 -8.22 -12.57 14.04
CA GLU A 308 -6.85 -12.55 14.58
C GLU A 308 -5.89 -11.74 13.68
N PRO A 309 -4.79 -11.20 14.22
CA PRO A 309 -3.75 -10.53 13.45
C PRO A 309 -2.81 -11.53 12.75
N HIS A 310 -2.31 -11.16 11.56
CA HIS A 310 -1.53 -12.04 10.67
C HIS A 310 -0.19 -11.45 10.21
N ILE A 311 0.33 -10.47 10.94
CA ILE A 311 1.65 -9.88 10.69
C ILE A 311 2.26 -9.40 12.00
N TYR A 312 3.59 -9.41 12.05
CA TYR A 312 4.36 -9.04 13.24
C TYR A 312 3.94 -7.69 13.86
N ASP A 313 3.72 -6.65 13.06
CA ASP A 313 3.24 -5.35 13.54
C ASP A 313 1.91 -5.47 14.29
N ALA A 314 0.94 -6.15 13.67
CA ALA A 314 -0.41 -6.35 14.19
C ALA A 314 -0.39 -7.17 15.49
N ASN A 315 0.44 -8.21 15.55
CA ASN A 315 0.64 -9.04 16.73
C ASN A 315 1.17 -8.21 17.91
N ALA A 316 2.14 -7.32 17.65
CA ALA A 316 2.67 -6.41 18.66
C ALA A 316 1.63 -5.37 19.13
N TYR A 317 0.81 -4.82 18.22
CA TYR A 317 -0.27 -3.88 18.59
C TYR A 317 -1.32 -4.55 19.48
N LEU A 318 -1.75 -5.78 19.12
CA LEU A 318 -2.72 -6.53 19.90
C LEU A 318 -2.14 -6.90 21.28
N PHE A 319 -0.89 -7.34 21.33
CA PHE A 319 -0.19 -7.64 22.58
C PHE A 319 -0.13 -6.41 23.51
N ALA A 320 0.26 -5.24 22.98
CA ALA A 320 0.23 -3.99 23.75
C ALA A 320 -1.19 -3.61 24.18
N ALA A 321 -2.20 -3.81 23.34
CA ALA A 321 -3.59 -3.54 23.70
C ALA A 321 -4.06 -4.41 24.88
N LYS A 322 -3.65 -5.69 24.92
CA LYS A 322 -3.88 -6.57 26.07
C LYS A 322 -3.20 -6.05 27.34
N ILE A 323 -1.95 -5.57 27.27
CA ILE A 323 -1.27 -4.96 28.42
C ILE A 323 -2.04 -3.73 28.92
N TYR A 324 -2.44 -2.85 28.00
CA TYR A 324 -3.12 -1.60 28.34
C TYR A 324 -4.51 -1.84 28.91
N ALA A 325 -5.20 -2.88 28.45
CA ALA A 325 -6.50 -3.30 28.99
C ALA A 325 -6.43 -3.69 30.48
N HIS A 326 -5.24 -4.10 30.97
CA HIS A 326 -4.97 -4.36 32.38
C HIS A 326 -4.48 -3.13 33.16
N GLY A 327 -4.47 -1.93 32.54
CA GLY A 327 -4.04 -0.68 33.18
C GLY A 327 -2.52 -0.54 33.31
N GLN A 328 -1.75 -1.30 32.52
CA GLN A 328 -0.28 -1.27 32.53
C GLN A 328 0.26 -0.74 31.20
N LEU A 329 1.54 -0.34 31.15
CA LEU A 329 2.24 0.02 29.90
C LEU A 329 3.29 -1.01 29.45
N ALA A 330 3.65 -1.91 30.35
CA ALA A 330 4.53 -3.05 30.10
C ALA A 330 4.13 -4.19 31.04
N ALA A 331 4.32 -5.44 30.62
CA ALA A 331 4.09 -6.61 31.44
C ALA A 331 5.41 -7.11 32.06
N PRO A 332 5.37 -7.88 33.16
CA PRO A 332 6.56 -8.52 33.70
C PRO A 332 7.13 -9.53 32.69
N LEU A 333 8.45 -9.57 32.57
CA LEU A 333 9.12 -10.54 31.72
C LEU A 333 8.89 -11.96 32.27
N PRO A 334 8.56 -12.95 31.43
CA PRO A 334 8.39 -14.32 31.89
C PRO A 334 9.71 -14.90 32.42
N SER A 335 9.61 -15.89 33.32
CA SER A 335 10.75 -16.53 33.97
C SER A 335 11.69 -17.28 33.01
N VAL A 336 11.18 -17.67 31.83
CA VAL A 336 11.94 -18.35 30.76
C VAL A 336 11.81 -17.59 29.43
N PRO A 337 12.34 -16.35 29.35
CA PRO A 337 11.99 -15.39 28.30
C PRO A 337 12.43 -15.79 26.89
N LYS A 338 13.47 -16.62 26.77
CA LYS A 338 13.95 -17.16 25.50
C LYS A 338 12.93 -18.05 24.80
N LEU A 339 11.98 -18.63 25.54
CA LEU A 339 10.92 -19.50 25.01
C LEU A 339 9.68 -18.71 24.59
N PHE A 340 9.69 -17.39 24.78
CA PHE A 340 8.62 -16.46 24.40
C PHE A 340 9.15 -15.30 23.55
N PRO A 341 9.76 -15.56 22.38
CA PRO A 341 10.26 -14.50 21.51
C PRO A 341 9.08 -13.80 20.82
N GLY A 342 8.61 -12.66 21.33
CA GLY A 342 7.49 -11.93 20.71
C GLY A 342 7.91 -11.12 19.46
N PRO A 343 7.07 -11.01 18.43
CA PRO A 343 7.39 -10.26 17.22
C PRO A 343 7.31 -8.77 17.53
N PHE A 344 8.38 -8.02 17.25
CA PHE A 344 8.45 -6.58 17.55
C PHE A 344 8.13 -6.23 19.02
N VAL A 345 8.41 -7.16 19.92
CA VAL A 345 8.32 -6.99 21.38
C VAL A 345 9.73 -6.83 21.94
N VAL A 346 9.93 -5.79 22.74
CA VAL A 346 11.16 -5.52 23.47
C VAL A 346 11.12 -6.28 24.79
N GLN A 347 12.20 -6.97 25.11
CA GLN A 347 12.46 -7.54 26.44
C GLN A 347 13.60 -6.74 27.09
N PHE A 348 13.27 -5.91 28.08
CA PHE A 348 14.21 -4.97 28.69
C PHE A 348 13.90 -4.73 30.17
N ASP A 349 14.93 -4.75 31.01
CA ASP A 349 14.85 -4.48 32.46
C ASP A 349 13.73 -5.23 33.19
N GLY A 350 13.64 -6.55 32.97
CA GLY A 350 12.63 -7.40 33.60
C GLY A 350 11.20 -7.16 33.13
N LYS A 351 11.01 -6.41 32.05
CA LYS A 351 9.72 -6.13 31.41
C LYS A 351 9.72 -6.57 29.95
N TRP A 352 8.52 -6.78 29.42
CA TRP A 352 8.31 -6.85 27.98
C TRP A 352 7.15 -5.97 27.52
N PHE A 353 7.32 -5.33 26.37
CA PHE A 353 6.39 -4.35 25.79
C PHE A 353 6.59 -4.25 24.28
N ALA A 354 5.57 -3.82 23.54
CA ALA A 354 5.70 -3.61 22.10
C ALA A 354 6.63 -2.43 21.76
N GLN A 355 7.34 -2.52 20.64
CA GLN A 355 8.24 -1.44 20.18
C GLN A 355 7.51 -0.17 19.72
N TYR A 356 6.18 -0.23 19.56
CA TYR A 356 5.41 0.82 18.93
C TYR A 356 4.90 1.91 19.89
N PRO A 357 4.64 3.12 19.38
CA PRO A 357 3.89 4.14 20.09
C PRO A 357 2.50 3.65 20.56
N PRO A 358 1.93 4.25 21.62
CA PRO A 358 0.76 3.69 22.31
C PRO A 358 -0.57 3.87 21.55
N GLY A 359 -0.65 4.75 20.55
CA GLY A 359 -1.91 5.20 19.95
C GLY A 359 -2.75 4.07 19.32
N THR A 360 -2.13 3.14 18.61
CA THR A 360 -2.82 1.97 18.04
C THR A 360 -3.41 1.09 19.14
N ALA A 361 -2.58 0.69 20.10
CA ALA A 361 -2.96 -0.22 21.18
C ALA A 361 -4.03 0.39 22.11
N LEU A 362 -3.93 1.69 22.42
CA LEU A 362 -4.96 2.41 23.17
C LEU A 362 -6.32 2.43 22.44
N THR A 363 -6.30 2.47 21.11
CA THR A 363 -7.53 2.45 20.31
C THR A 363 -8.14 1.05 20.24
N LEU A 364 -7.31 -0.01 20.22
CA LEU A 364 -7.74 -1.42 20.24
C LEU A 364 -8.25 -1.89 21.61
N MET A 365 -7.75 -1.29 22.70
CA MET A 365 -8.06 -1.66 24.08
C MET A 365 -9.56 -1.83 24.40
N PRO A 366 -10.50 -0.95 23.96
CA PRO A 366 -11.93 -1.17 24.20
C PRO A 366 -12.45 -2.49 23.61
N GLY A 367 -11.88 -2.93 22.49
CA GLY A 367 -12.23 -4.22 21.88
C GLY A 367 -11.80 -5.41 22.74
N ILE A 368 -10.67 -5.29 23.45
CA ILE A 368 -10.22 -6.30 24.43
C ILE A 368 -11.22 -6.41 25.59
N TRP A 369 -11.66 -5.28 26.15
CA TRP A 369 -12.66 -5.28 27.22
C TRP A 369 -14.00 -5.89 26.81
N LEU A 370 -14.38 -5.74 25.54
CA LEU A 370 -15.60 -6.30 24.96
C LEU A 370 -15.44 -7.74 24.49
N GLY A 371 -14.23 -8.32 24.52
CA GLY A 371 -13.93 -9.64 23.95
C GLY A 371 -14.05 -9.71 22.42
N MET A 372 -14.07 -8.55 21.74
CA MET A 372 -14.23 -8.43 20.29
C MET A 372 -13.19 -7.45 19.70
N PRO A 373 -11.88 -7.71 19.86
CA PRO A 373 -10.84 -6.80 19.38
C PRO A 373 -10.89 -6.56 17.86
N TRP A 374 -11.35 -7.55 17.09
CA TRP A 374 -11.42 -7.52 15.63
C TRP A 374 -12.43 -6.53 15.06
N VAL A 375 -13.37 -6.04 15.87
CA VAL A 375 -14.41 -5.08 15.43
C VAL A 375 -13.88 -3.64 15.37
N ILE A 376 -12.84 -3.33 16.15
CA ILE A 376 -12.39 -1.95 16.36
C ILE A 376 -11.88 -1.31 15.06
N GLU A 377 -11.01 -2.00 14.34
CA GLU A 377 -10.43 -1.45 13.12
C GLU A 377 -11.46 -1.29 11.98
N PRO A 378 -12.38 -2.24 11.72
CA PRO A 378 -13.47 -2.03 10.77
C PRO A 378 -14.32 -0.79 11.06
N ILE A 379 -14.61 -0.52 12.34
CA ILE A 379 -15.31 0.70 12.77
C ILE A 379 -14.45 1.93 12.48
N CYS A 380 -13.16 1.90 12.84
CA CYS A 380 -12.22 2.99 12.60
C CYS A 380 -12.10 3.29 11.09
N GLY A 381 -11.98 2.28 10.24
CA GLY A 381 -11.91 2.43 8.78
C GLY A 381 -13.17 3.07 8.21
N THR A 382 -14.34 2.61 8.64
CA THR A 382 -15.63 3.17 8.18
C THR A 382 -15.78 4.64 8.59
N LEU A 383 -15.38 4.97 9.84
CA LEU A 383 -15.41 6.34 10.33
C LEU A 383 -14.34 7.21 9.67
N ALA A 384 -13.17 6.66 9.31
CA ALA A 384 -12.15 7.36 8.53
C ALA A 384 -12.67 7.69 7.13
N LEU A 385 -13.32 6.73 6.45
CA LEU A 385 -13.93 6.93 5.13
C LEU A 385 -15.04 7.99 5.16
N LEU A 386 -15.88 7.98 6.20
CA LEU A 386 -16.85 9.05 6.44
C LEU A 386 -16.15 10.40 6.59
N GLY A 387 -15.09 10.46 7.40
CA GLY A 387 -14.26 11.65 7.58
C GLY A 387 -13.73 12.17 6.24
N CYS A 388 -13.23 11.28 5.37
CA CYS A 388 -12.69 11.62 4.05
C CYS A 388 -13.78 12.30 3.21
N GLY A 389 -14.98 11.69 3.19
CA GLY A 389 -16.15 12.25 2.52
C GLY A 389 -16.53 13.63 3.05
N LEU A 390 -16.58 13.81 4.38
CA LEU A 390 -16.97 15.09 4.99
C LEU A 390 -15.96 16.21 4.75
N VAL A 391 -14.66 15.92 4.85
CA VAL A 391 -13.58 16.87 4.53
C VAL A 391 -13.71 17.33 3.08
N LEU A 392 -13.78 16.39 2.14
CA LEU A 392 -13.83 16.71 0.71
C LEU A 392 -15.17 17.32 0.31
N GLY A 393 -16.24 17.00 1.04
CA GLY A 393 -17.52 17.67 0.96
C GLY A 393 -17.46 19.14 1.36
N GLN A 394 -16.69 19.47 2.39
CA GLN A 394 -16.47 20.85 2.78
C GLN A 394 -15.62 21.63 1.76
N LEU A 395 -14.66 20.96 1.12
CA LEU A 395 -13.74 21.57 0.15
C LEU A 395 -14.34 21.73 -1.25
N TYR A 396 -15.18 20.79 -1.70
CA TYR A 396 -15.70 20.78 -3.07
C TYR A 396 -17.23 20.70 -3.18
N GLY A 397 -17.91 20.22 -2.14
CA GLY A 397 -19.36 20.04 -2.11
C GLY A 397 -19.82 18.58 -2.03
N ARG A 398 -21.12 18.41 -1.77
CA ARG A 398 -21.80 17.13 -1.48
C ARG A 398 -21.56 16.02 -2.51
N MET A 399 -21.43 16.37 -3.79
CA MET A 399 -21.21 15.38 -4.84
C MET A 399 -19.84 14.71 -4.72
N VAL A 400 -18.77 15.48 -4.48
CA VAL A 400 -17.42 14.93 -4.29
C VAL A 400 -17.40 14.06 -3.03
N ALA A 401 -18.02 14.52 -1.95
CA ALA A 401 -18.16 13.72 -0.72
C ALA A 401 -18.79 12.34 -0.98
N THR A 402 -19.86 12.32 -1.77
CA THR A 402 -20.58 11.09 -2.11
C THR A 402 -19.70 10.16 -2.96
N LEU A 403 -19.02 10.71 -3.96
CA LEU A 403 -18.16 9.92 -4.85
C LEU A 403 -16.93 9.37 -4.12
N VAL A 404 -16.34 10.14 -3.21
CA VAL A 404 -15.24 9.68 -2.34
C VAL A 404 -15.66 8.47 -1.51
N ILE A 405 -16.83 8.53 -0.87
CA ILE A 405 -17.34 7.42 -0.06
C ILE A 405 -17.61 6.20 -0.94
N VAL A 406 -18.27 6.37 -2.09
CA VAL A 406 -18.54 5.26 -3.02
C VAL A 406 -17.24 4.62 -3.53
N LEU A 407 -16.27 5.43 -3.95
CA LEU A 407 -14.97 4.93 -4.43
C LEU A 407 -14.19 4.21 -3.32
N GLY A 408 -14.21 4.75 -2.09
CA GLY A 408 -13.54 4.12 -0.95
C GLY A 408 -14.21 2.82 -0.52
N THR A 409 -15.54 2.75 -0.48
CA THR A 409 -16.26 1.50 -0.21
C THR A 409 -15.93 0.41 -1.24
N LEU A 410 -15.71 0.79 -2.50
CA LEU A 410 -15.37 -0.13 -3.59
C LEU A 410 -13.85 -0.36 -3.75
N SER A 411 -13.02 0.18 -2.86
CA SER A 411 -11.56 0.05 -2.91
C SER A 411 -11.10 -1.20 -2.16
N PRO A 412 -10.50 -2.20 -2.84
CA PRO A 412 -9.92 -3.38 -2.17
C PRO A 412 -8.81 -3.01 -1.18
N PHE A 413 -7.94 -2.06 -1.58
CA PHE A 413 -6.90 -1.51 -0.71
C PHE A 413 -7.46 -0.95 0.61
N TYR A 414 -8.58 -0.21 0.55
CA TYR A 414 -9.27 0.24 1.77
C TYR A 414 -9.81 -0.93 2.59
N SER A 415 -10.53 -1.87 1.96
CA SER A 415 -11.30 -2.88 2.69
C SER A 415 -10.45 -3.91 3.40
N TYR A 416 -9.39 -4.41 2.76
CA TYR A 416 -8.53 -5.45 3.37
C TYR A 416 -7.62 -4.90 4.46
N LEU A 417 -7.05 -3.71 4.27
CA LEU A 417 -6.23 -3.09 5.33
C LEU A 417 -7.06 -2.63 6.54
N SER A 418 -8.31 -2.22 6.34
CA SER A 418 -9.21 -1.83 7.45
C SER A 418 -9.67 -2.98 8.35
N ALA A 419 -9.19 -4.21 8.10
CA ALA A 419 -9.49 -5.42 8.86
C ALA A 419 -8.24 -6.10 9.47
N SER A 420 -7.05 -5.52 9.31
CA SER A 420 -5.74 -6.18 9.48
C SER A 420 -5.03 -5.96 10.83
N TYR A 421 -5.67 -5.27 11.78
CA TYR A 421 -5.13 -4.75 13.04
C TYR A 421 -3.96 -3.75 12.90
N LEU A 422 -3.70 -3.22 11.70
CA LEU A 422 -2.58 -2.34 11.45
C LEU A 422 -2.84 -0.90 11.94
N SER A 423 -1.74 -0.19 12.22
CA SER A 423 -1.81 1.20 12.70
C SER A 423 -2.33 2.21 11.66
N HIS A 424 -2.34 1.83 10.38
CA HIS A 424 -2.70 2.69 9.24
C HIS A 424 -4.14 3.20 9.31
N THR A 425 -5.09 2.32 9.59
CA THR A 425 -6.52 2.66 9.62
C THR A 425 -6.85 3.57 10.79
N ILE A 426 -6.27 3.27 11.96
CA ILE A 426 -6.42 4.06 13.17
C ILE A 426 -5.75 5.44 13.01
N ALA A 427 -4.58 5.50 12.39
CA ALA A 427 -3.93 6.77 12.08
C ALA A 427 -4.78 7.61 11.13
N LEU A 428 -5.27 7.02 10.04
CA LEU A 428 -6.12 7.72 9.07
C LEU A 428 -7.40 8.28 9.72
N LEU A 429 -8.04 7.52 10.62
CA LEU A 429 -9.18 7.99 11.41
C LEU A 429 -8.83 9.31 12.11
N TYR A 430 -7.80 9.29 12.94
CA TYR A 430 -7.39 10.46 13.72
C TYR A 430 -6.97 11.64 12.83
N LEU A 431 -6.18 11.39 11.79
CA LEU A 431 -5.70 12.42 10.88
C LEU A 431 -6.86 13.10 10.13
N VAL A 432 -7.81 12.34 9.60
CA VAL A 432 -8.92 12.90 8.82
C VAL A 432 -9.94 13.61 9.70
N TRP A 433 -10.24 13.10 10.90
CA TRP A 433 -11.12 13.81 11.84
C TRP A 433 -10.47 15.06 12.41
N GLY A 434 -9.14 15.03 12.62
CA GLY A 434 -8.36 16.21 12.97
C GLY A 434 -8.44 17.28 11.87
N TRP A 435 -8.29 16.87 10.61
CA TRP A 435 -8.42 17.76 9.45
C TRP A 435 -9.84 18.33 9.30
N TRP A 436 -10.85 17.48 9.45
CA TRP A 436 -12.25 17.91 9.44
C TRP A 436 -12.49 18.96 10.52
N ALA A 437 -12.07 18.71 11.75
CA ALA A 437 -12.24 19.63 12.87
C ALA A 437 -11.48 20.95 12.63
N LEU A 438 -10.26 20.90 12.10
CA LEU A 438 -9.50 22.09 11.71
C LEU A 438 -10.23 22.94 10.67
N LEU A 439 -10.75 22.30 9.61
CA LEU A 439 -11.53 22.98 8.58
C LEU A 439 -12.82 23.60 9.16
N ARG A 440 -13.45 22.96 10.14
CA ARG A 440 -14.64 23.48 10.83
C ARG A 440 -14.31 24.66 11.73
N PHE A 441 -13.17 24.63 12.41
CA PHE A 441 -12.66 25.76 13.18
C PHE A 441 -12.40 27.00 12.30
N MET A 442 -11.88 26.79 11.09
CA MET A 442 -11.62 27.88 10.13
C MET A 442 -12.88 28.53 9.53
N GLN A 443 -14.09 27.99 9.78
CA GLN A 443 -15.35 28.59 9.36
C GLN A 443 -15.84 29.63 10.37
N GLU A 444 -16.22 30.83 9.91
CA GLU A 444 -16.76 31.89 10.76
C GLU A 444 -18.02 31.43 11.54
N GLY A 445 -18.11 31.82 12.82
CA GLY A 445 -19.25 31.50 13.69
C GLY A 445 -19.28 30.07 14.24
N ARG A 446 -18.22 29.27 14.05
CA ARG A 446 -18.10 27.92 14.64
C ARG A 446 -17.38 27.95 15.99
N SER A 447 -17.68 26.93 16.82
CA SER A 447 -17.12 26.80 18.16
C SER A 447 -15.61 26.56 18.14
N GLN A 448 -14.91 27.15 19.11
CA GLN A 448 -13.49 26.87 19.40
C GLN A 448 -13.25 25.41 19.79
N TRP A 449 -14.30 24.66 20.18
CA TRP A 449 -14.20 23.22 20.47
C TRP A 449 -13.60 22.41 19.33
N ASN A 450 -13.84 22.81 18.07
CA ASN A 450 -13.28 22.13 16.91
C ASN A 450 -11.75 22.18 16.89
N LEU A 451 -11.13 23.20 17.50
CA LEU A 451 -9.67 23.25 17.61
C LEU A 451 -9.15 22.23 18.62
N TYR A 452 -9.81 22.06 19.77
CA TYR A 452 -9.44 21.02 20.73
C TYR A 452 -9.58 19.63 20.11
N LEU A 453 -10.69 19.38 19.42
CA LEU A 453 -10.89 18.13 18.69
C LEU A 453 -9.79 17.93 17.65
N ALA A 454 -9.45 18.97 16.88
CA ALA A 454 -8.38 18.88 15.87
C ALA A 454 -7.04 18.47 16.49
N VAL A 455 -6.64 19.12 17.58
CA VAL A 455 -5.34 18.86 18.21
C VAL A 455 -5.32 17.52 18.95
N VAL A 456 -6.41 17.12 19.60
CA VAL A 456 -6.52 15.79 20.24
C VAL A 456 -6.42 14.69 19.18
N CYS A 457 -7.16 14.82 18.08
CA CYS A 457 -7.07 13.88 16.98
C CYS A 457 -5.67 13.85 16.36
N PHE A 458 -5.07 15.00 16.04
CA PHE A 458 -3.70 15.04 15.52
C PHE A 458 -2.65 14.50 16.49
N GLY A 459 -2.79 14.77 17.79
CA GLY A 459 -1.93 14.23 18.83
C GLY A 459 -2.02 12.71 18.93
N LEU A 460 -3.24 12.15 18.89
CA LEU A 460 -3.44 10.70 18.82
C LEU A 460 -2.91 10.12 17.51
N GLY A 461 -3.08 10.79 16.38
CA GLY A 461 -2.50 10.39 15.09
C GLY A 461 -0.97 10.30 15.14
N ALA A 462 -0.30 11.28 15.75
CA ALA A 462 1.15 11.27 15.95
C ALA A 462 1.61 10.21 16.95
N LEU A 463 0.81 9.91 17.99
CA LEU A 463 1.04 8.79 18.90
C LEU A 463 0.70 7.41 18.30
N THR A 464 0.11 7.36 17.12
CA THR A 464 -0.14 6.11 16.37
C THR A 464 0.95 5.88 15.33
N ARG A 465 1.31 6.92 14.56
CA ARG A 465 2.38 6.90 13.55
C ARG A 465 3.21 8.16 13.69
N ASP A 466 4.40 8.00 14.26
CA ASP A 466 5.40 9.02 14.59
C ASP A 466 5.65 10.09 13.50
N LEU A 467 6.69 9.93 12.68
CA LEU A 467 7.15 10.90 11.70
C LEU A 467 6.13 11.05 10.56
N VAL A 468 5.48 9.95 10.16
CA VAL A 468 4.48 9.93 9.08
C VAL A 468 3.24 10.74 9.47
N GLY A 469 2.75 10.59 10.71
CA GLY A 469 1.63 11.38 11.21
C GLY A 469 1.99 12.86 11.30
N ILE A 470 3.18 13.20 11.81
CA ILE A 470 3.66 14.59 11.89
C ILE A 470 3.78 15.22 10.49
N LEU A 471 4.31 14.49 9.51
CA LEU A 471 4.40 14.95 8.13
C LEU A 471 3.00 15.24 7.56
N TRP A 472 2.07 14.30 7.73
CA TRP A 472 0.69 14.46 7.25
C TRP A 472 0.00 15.69 7.87
N ILE A 473 0.11 15.85 9.19
CA ILE A 473 -0.45 16.99 9.93
C ILE A 473 0.13 18.30 9.39
N SER A 474 1.45 18.35 9.23
CA SER A 474 2.15 19.55 8.73
C SER A 474 1.65 19.94 7.34
N LEU A 475 1.56 18.96 6.42
CA LEU A 475 1.10 19.18 5.05
C LEU A 475 -0.34 19.70 5.01
N VAL A 476 -1.24 19.09 5.79
CA VAL A 476 -2.65 19.47 5.82
C VAL A 476 -2.87 20.83 6.50
N VAL A 477 -2.16 21.13 7.58
CA VAL A 477 -2.21 22.44 8.24
C VAL A 477 -1.73 23.53 7.28
N ILE A 478 -0.59 23.34 6.61
CA ILE A 478 -0.07 24.26 5.59
C ILE A 478 -1.08 24.41 4.45
N GLY A 479 -1.62 23.30 3.94
CA GLY A 479 -2.66 23.30 2.91
C GLY A 479 -3.89 24.10 3.30
N CYS A 480 -4.40 23.92 4.53
CA CYS A 480 -5.51 24.68 5.08
C CYS A 480 -5.21 26.19 5.17
N ILE A 481 -3.99 26.57 5.55
CA ILE A 481 -3.55 27.98 5.59
C ILE A 481 -3.55 28.57 4.17
N VAL A 482 -2.95 27.87 3.20
CA VAL A 482 -2.91 28.30 1.79
C VAL A 482 -4.32 28.49 1.23
N LEU A 483 -5.23 27.54 1.48
CA LEU A 483 -6.61 27.60 1.01
C LEU A 483 -7.41 28.75 1.62
N ASN A 484 -7.03 29.23 2.81
CA ASN A 484 -7.73 30.31 3.51
C ASN A 484 -6.93 31.62 3.54
N GLN A 485 -5.82 31.73 2.79
CA GLN A 485 -4.88 32.84 2.87
C GLN A 485 -5.54 34.21 2.70
N ALA A 486 -6.45 34.35 1.73
CA ALA A 486 -7.13 35.62 1.44
C ALA A 486 -8.03 36.08 2.59
N ARG A 487 -8.65 35.12 3.31
CA ARG A 487 -9.48 35.41 4.49
C ARG A 487 -8.62 35.81 5.68
N ILE A 488 -7.51 35.10 5.87
CA ILE A 488 -6.53 35.38 6.94
C ILE A 488 -5.95 36.78 6.75
N TRP A 489 -5.53 37.12 5.52
CA TRP A 489 -4.97 38.43 5.17
C TRP A 489 -5.98 39.58 5.30
N ARG A 490 -7.23 39.39 4.83
CA ARG A 490 -8.26 40.44 4.95
C ARG A 490 -8.57 40.77 6.41
N ASN A 491 -8.47 39.78 7.28
CA ASN A 491 -8.71 39.91 8.71
C ASN A 491 -7.41 40.08 9.51
N TRP A 492 -6.30 40.58 8.92
CA TRP A 492 -5.00 40.62 9.60
C TRP A 492 -4.99 41.46 10.90
N ARG A 493 -5.80 42.52 10.99
CA ARG A 493 -5.99 43.29 12.25
C ARG A 493 -6.58 42.44 13.38
N THR A 494 -7.17 41.30 13.03
CA THR A 494 -7.71 40.28 13.92
C THR A 494 -6.69 39.18 14.25
N TRP A 495 -5.40 39.34 13.90
CA TRP A 495 -4.33 38.36 14.20
C TRP A 495 -4.27 37.99 15.69
N ARG A 496 -4.62 38.94 16.58
CA ARG A 496 -4.77 38.70 18.02
C ARG A 496 -5.75 37.57 18.35
N ARG A 497 -6.78 37.33 17.53
CA ARG A 497 -7.71 36.19 17.69
C ARG A 497 -7.09 34.85 17.32
N TRP A 498 -5.96 34.83 16.63
CA TRP A 498 -5.21 33.61 16.28
C TRP A 498 -4.10 33.30 17.30
N ILE A 499 -3.72 34.25 18.15
CA ILE A 499 -2.73 34.03 19.23
C ILE A 499 -3.22 32.97 20.21
N THR A 500 -4.44 33.10 20.74
CA THR A 500 -4.98 32.13 21.71
C THR A 500 -5.08 30.72 21.11
N PRO A 501 -5.65 30.52 19.90
CA PRO A 501 -5.56 29.25 19.17
C PRO A 501 -4.14 28.73 18.98
N ALA A 502 -3.18 29.60 18.58
CA ALA A 502 -1.80 29.18 18.36
C ALA A 502 -1.12 28.73 19.66
N LEU A 503 -1.31 29.46 20.76
CA LEU A 503 -0.83 29.08 22.09
C LEU A 503 -1.48 27.78 22.58
N MET A 504 -2.77 27.56 22.27
CA MET A 504 -3.47 26.31 22.60
C MET A 504 -2.93 25.12 21.81
N VAL A 505 -2.75 25.28 20.49
CA VAL A 505 -2.15 24.25 19.64
C VAL A 505 -0.74 23.93 20.13
N LEU A 506 0.06 24.95 20.44
CA LEU A 506 1.39 24.78 21.00
C LEU A 506 1.36 24.05 22.34
N GLY A 507 0.51 24.48 23.28
CA GLY A 507 0.40 23.86 24.60
C GLY A 507 -0.04 22.40 24.54
N LEU A 508 -0.99 22.07 23.68
CA LEU A 508 -1.43 20.69 23.47
C LEU A 508 -0.38 19.86 22.70
N ALA A 509 0.32 20.42 21.71
CA ALA A 509 1.43 19.75 21.04
C ALA A 509 2.56 19.43 22.04
N CYS A 510 2.88 20.37 22.94
CA CYS A 510 3.80 20.14 24.05
C CYS A 510 3.28 19.04 24.99
N CYS A 511 1.97 18.99 25.26
CA CYS A 511 1.36 17.91 26.06
C CYS A 511 1.56 16.53 25.42
N PHE A 512 1.25 16.38 24.12
CA PHE A 512 1.46 15.10 23.42
C PHE A 512 2.94 14.74 23.28
N GLY A 513 3.81 15.73 23.07
CA GLY A 513 5.27 15.53 23.13
C GLY A 513 5.72 15.03 24.51
N ALA A 514 5.22 15.65 25.58
CA ALA A 514 5.50 15.22 26.95
C ALA A 514 4.97 13.80 27.22
N VAL A 515 3.76 13.45 26.75
CA VAL A 515 3.23 12.08 26.85
C VAL A 515 4.16 11.07 26.15
N SER A 516 4.61 11.37 24.94
CA SER A 516 5.56 10.51 24.21
C SER A 516 6.89 10.38 24.94
N MET A 517 7.44 11.47 25.46
CA MET A 517 8.69 11.45 26.23
C MET A 517 8.56 10.70 27.56
N CYS A 518 7.44 10.85 28.26
CA CYS A 518 7.16 10.11 29.49
C CYS A 518 6.96 8.62 29.21
N TYR A 519 6.30 8.28 28.11
CA TYR A 519 6.15 6.90 27.66
C TYR A 519 7.51 6.25 27.38
N ASN A 520 8.39 6.94 26.65
CA ASN A 520 9.76 6.50 26.41
C ASN A 520 10.53 6.33 27.73
N LEU A 521 10.55 7.37 28.57
CA LEU A 521 11.24 7.36 29.86
C LEU A 521 10.81 6.19 30.75
N TYR A 522 9.51 5.87 30.78
CA TYR A 522 8.98 4.75 31.57
C TYR A 522 9.44 3.37 31.06
N LEU A 523 9.56 3.21 29.74
CA LEU A 523 9.86 1.92 29.12
C LEU A 523 11.35 1.67 28.90
N THR A 524 12.11 2.71 28.57
CA THR A 524 13.51 2.60 28.13
C THR A 524 14.50 3.27 29.10
N HIS A 525 14.00 3.90 30.17
CA HIS A 525 14.76 4.75 31.10
C HIS A 525 15.38 6.01 30.47
N ASP A 526 15.01 6.34 29.23
CA ASP A 526 15.43 7.55 28.54
C ASP A 526 14.27 8.16 27.73
N ALA A 527 13.99 9.43 27.96
CA ALA A 527 12.91 10.15 27.29
C ALA A 527 13.10 10.27 25.77
N LEU A 528 14.34 10.21 25.27
CA LEU A 528 14.67 10.36 23.85
C LEU A 528 14.84 9.02 23.12
N THR A 529 15.06 7.93 23.85
CA THR A 529 15.18 6.59 23.26
C THR A 529 13.80 5.94 23.20
N SER A 530 13.24 5.86 22.00
CA SER A 530 11.96 5.17 21.78
C SER A 530 12.10 3.64 21.92
N PRO A 531 11.03 2.91 22.31
CA PRO A 531 11.01 1.44 22.27
C PRO A 531 11.42 0.86 20.91
N ARG A 532 11.08 1.52 19.80
CA ARG A 532 11.47 1.15 18.44
C ARG A 532 12.98 1.23 18.22
N THR A 533 13.59 2.32 18.65
CA THR A 533 15.05 2.51 18.59
C THR A 533 15.77 1.50 19.48
N LEU A 534 15.19 1.18 20.64
CA LEU A 534 15.72 0.17 21.56
C LEU A 534 15.63 -1.24 20.96
N PHE A 535 14.54 -1.56 20.25
CA PHE A 535 14.35 -2.84 19.55
C PHE A 535 15.35 -3.01 18.41
N TYR A 536 15.44 -2.01 17.53
CA TYR A 536 16.32 -2.06 16.35
C TYR A 536 16.79 -0.65 15.96
N ALA A 537 17.94 -0.23 16.48
CA ALA A 537 18.51 1.09 16.26
C ALA A 537 18.72 1.50 14.78
N PRO A 538 19.03 0.56 13.84
CA PRO A 538 19.08 0.89 12.42
C PRO A 538 17.72 1.17 11.75
N ASP A 539 16.57 0.98 12.43
CA ASP A 539 15.23 1.39 11.95
C ASP A 539 15.11 2.92 11.97
N ARG A 540 15.61 3.57 10.93
CA ARG A 540 15.61 5.03 10.81
C ARG A 540 15.46 5.47 9.36
N TRP A 541 14.96 6.70 9.19
CA TRP A 541 14.90 7.39 7.90
C TRP A 541 16.27 7.96 7.54
N GLY A 542 16.58 8.03 6.25
CA GLY A 542 17.81 8.62 5.71
C GLY A 542 18.61 7.66 4.84
N PHE A 543 19.76 8.10 4.36
CA PHE A 543 20.63 7.35 3.44
C PHE A 543 22.01 7.10 4.05
N GLY A 544 22.64 5.98 3.68
CA GLY A 544 23.99 5.61 4.10
C GLY A 544 24.08 4.21 4.69
N MET A 545 25.29 3.87 5.15
CA MET A 545 25.59 2.60 5.81
C MET A 545 24.93 2.51 7.19
N GLY A 546 24.54 1.30 7.60
CA GLY A 546 23.92 1.04 8.89
C GLY A 546 22.50 1.60 9.02
N ILE A 547 21.77 1.68 7.91
CA ILE A 547 20.34 2.01 7.88
C ILE A 547 19.58 0.78 7.38
N GLY A 548 18.60 0.34 8.17
CA GLY A 548 17.77 -0.81 7.86
C GLY A 548 18.50 -2.16 7.93
N PHE A 549 17.72 -3.23 7.78
CA PHE A 549 18.22 -4.60 7.84
C PHE A 549 18.98 -5.05 6.58
N TYR A 550 18.94 -4.26 5.50
CA TYR A 550 19.79 -4.46 4.32
C TYR A 550 21.23 -3.94 4.53
N GLY A 551 21.54 -3.33 5.68
CA GLY A 551 22.87 -2.83 6.03
C GLY A 551 23.27 -1.49 5.39
N GLN A 552 22.53 -1.03 4.38
CA GLN A 552 22.69 0.25 3.70
C GLN A 552 21.35 0.71 3.12
N HIS A 553 21.14 2.03 3.03
CA HIS A 553 20.05 2.61 2.23
C HIS A 553 20.59 3.67 1.25
N THR A 554 20.28 3.53 -0.03
CA THR A 554 20.73 4.46 -1.09
C THR A 554 19.54 5.20 -1.69
N LEU A 555 19.80 6.30 -2.40
CA LEU A 555 18.74 6.98 -3.17
C LEU A 555 18.12 6.03 -4.20
N ALA A 556 18.92 5.18 -4.84
CA ALA A 556 18.44 4.18 -5.78
C ALA A 556 17.50 3.16 -5.12
N ALA A 557 17.84 2.65 -3.94
CA ALA A 557 16.98 1.74 -3.17
C ALA A 557 15.67 2.43 -2.74
N GLY A 558 15.74 3.71 -2.36
CA GLY A 558 14.56 4.53 -2.07
C GLY A 558 13.64 4.72 -3.27
N LEU A 559 14.21 4.92 -4.46
CA LEU A 559 13.43 5.01 -5.70
C LEU A 559 12.79 3.65 -6.05
N VAL A 560 13.48 2.53 -5.80
CA VAL A 560 12.85 1.20 -5.89
C VAL A 560 11.66 1.08 -4.95
N ASN A 561 11.79 1.49 -3.68
CA ASN A 561 10.65 1.46 -2.74
C ASN A 561 9.46 2.29 -3.27
N LEU A 562 9.72 3.46 -3.85
CA LEU A 562 8.65 4.27 -4.44
C LEU A 562 8.01 3.61 -5.67
N ASP A 563 8.82 2.99 -6.53
CA ASP A 563 8.35 2.24 -7.71
C ASP A 563 7.44 1.06 -7.30
N GLU A 564 7.86 0.28 -6.32
CA GLU A 564 7.11 -0.84 -5.76
C GLU A 564 5.78 -0.37 -5.14
N LEU A 565 5.82 0.70 -4.34
CA LEU A 565 4.62 1.30 -3.74
C LEU A 565 3.63 1.81 -4.79
N LEU A 566 4.09 2.50 -5.83
CA LEU A 566 3.23 3.02 -6.89
C LEU A 566 2.66 1.89 -7.76
N THR A 567 3.47 0.88 -8.05
CA THR A 567 3.05 -0.30 -8.83
C THR A 567 1.96 -1.08 -8.11
N SER A 568 2.16 -1.41 -6.83
CA SER A 568 1.15 -2.07 -6.01
C SER A 568 -0.10 -1.18 -5.86
N LEU A 569 0.04 0.13 -5.65
CA LEU A 569 -1.10 1.05 -5.56
C LEU A 569 -1.96 1.04 -6.83
N SER A 570 -1.32 1.03 -8.00
CA SER A 570 -2.00 1.03 -9.29
C SER A 570 -2.84 -0.24 -9.53
N THR A 571 -2.48 -1.34 -8.89
CA THR A 571 -3.23 -2.60 -8.94
C THR A 571 -4.33 -2.61 -7.87
N ASP A 572 -3.98 -2.28 -6.62
CA ASP A 572 -4.80 -2.64 -5.46
C ASP A 572 -5.81 -1.54 -5.05
N LEU A 573 -5.58 -0.27 -5.44
CA LEU A 573 -6.39 0.86 -4.99
C LEU A 573 -7.87 0.69 -5.37
N TYR A 574 -8.19 0.32 -6.62
CA TYR A 574 -9.58 0.16 -7.07
C TYR A 574 -9.87 -1.21 -7.72
N GLY A 575 -8.86 -2.06 -7.91
CA GLY A 575 -9.00 -3.28 -8.73
C GLY A 575 -9.34 -2.97 -10.19
N TRP A 576 -8.94 -1.81 -10.69
CA TRP A 576 -9.13 -1.37 -12.08
C TRP A 576 -7.92 -1.77 -12.93
N PRO A 577 -8.03 -1.75 -14.27
CA PRO A 577 -6.87 -1.94 -15.12
C PRO A 577 -5.73 -0.96 -14.76
N PHE A 578 -4.51 -1.49 -14.70
CA PHE A 578 -3.34 -0.89 -14.04
C PHE A 578 -3.19 0.65 -14.13
N TYR A 579 -3.13 1.23 -15.32
CA TYR A 579 -2.97 2.70 -15.47
C TYR A 579 -4.28 3.48 -15.32
N PHE A 580 -5.44 2.84 -15.49
CA PHE A 580 -6.74 3.50 -15.30
C PHE A 580 -6.98 3.88 -13.84
N THR A 581 -6.41 3.13 -12.90
CA THR A 581 -6.48 3.40 -11.45
C THR A 581 -6.07 4.83 -11.11
N LEU A 582 -4.93 5.31 -11.65
CA LEU A 582 -4.41 6.65 -11.37
C LEU A 582 -4.68 7.67 -12.49
N ALA A 583 -5.16 7.24 -13.66
CA ALA A 583 -5.41 8.13 -14.81
C ALA A 583 -6.41 9.27 -14.52
N PHE A 584 -7.29 9.13 -13.52
CA PHE A 584 -8.21 10.20 -13.16
C PHE A 584 -7.55 11.35 -12.38
N VAL A 585 -6.48 11.07 -11.64
CA VAL A 585 -5.75 12.05 -10.83
C VAL A 585 -5.21 13.23 -11.66
N PRO A 586 -4.50 13.03 -12.79
CA PRO A 586 -3.98 14.13 -13.60
C PRO A 586 -5.04 14.90 -14.42
N LEU A 587 -6.26 14.37 -14.59
CA LEU A 587 -7.27 14.95 -15.49
C LEU A 587 -7.59 16.43 -15.21
N PRO A 588 -7.81 16.88 -13.95
CA PRO A 588 -8.05 18.30 -13.68
C PRO A 588 -6.88 19.18 -14.12
N PHE A 589 -5.65 18.70 -14.00
CA PHE A 589 -4.43 19.47 -14.28
C PHE A 589 -4.17 19.57 -15.79
N ILE A 590 -4.17 18.44 -16.51
CA ILE A 590 -3.90 18.41 -17.95
C ILE A 590 -4.99 19.14 -18.76
N THR A 591 -6.21 19.24 -18.22
CA THR A 591 -7.32 19.95 -18.86
C THR A 591 -7.44 21.42 -18.46
N GLY A 592 -6.56 21.91 -17.57
CA GLY A 592 -6.59 23.30 -17.06
C GLY A 592 -7.83 23.60 -16.19
N ARG A 593 -8.39 22.59 -15.54
CA ARG A 593 -9.59 22.69 -14.68
C ARG A 593 -9.28 22.49 -13.19
N ALA A 594 -8.01 22.32 -12.83
CA ALA A 594 -7.54 22.21 -11.46
C ALA A 594 -7.81 23.51 -10.68
N ARG A 595 -8.35 23.35 -9.49
CA ARG A 595 -8.52 24.39 -8.48
C ARG A 595 -7.31 24.38 -7.54
N LEU A 596 -7.16 25.44 -6.75
CA LEU A 596 -6.11 25.48 -5.73
C LEU A 596 -6.16 24.28 -4.77
N VAL A 597 -7.36 23.82 -4.40
CA VAL A 597 -7.53 22.61 -3.58
C VAL A 597 -6.97 21.37 -4.29
N ASP A 598 -7.17 21.24 -5.61
CA ASP A 598 -6.65 20.09 -6.37
C ASP A 598 -5.11 20.07 -6.29
N TRP A 599 -4.46 21.24 -6.43
CA TRP A 599 -3.00 21.38 -6.26
C TRP A 599 -2.50 21.06 -4.85
N VAL A 600 -3.22 21.48 -3.81
CA VAL A 600 -2.86 21.15 -2.42
C VAL A 600 -2.94 19.65 -2.18
N LEU A 601 -4.01 18.97 -2.64
CA LEU A 601 -4.13 17.51 -2.50
C LEU A 601 -3.01 16.78 -3.28
N LEU A 602 -2.69 17.24 -4.49
CA LEU A 602 -1.60 16.67 -5.29
C LEU A 602 -0.25 16.86 -4.60
N PHE A 603 0.00 18.03 -4.03
CA PHE A 603 1.22 18.30 -3.26
C PHE A 603 1.32 17.37 -2.05
N CYS A 604 0.26 17.24 -1.25
CA CYS A 604 0.23 16.32 -0.12
C CYS A 604 0.51 14.87 -0.55
N LEU A 605 -0.12 14.41 -1.65
CA LEU A 605 0.09 13.09 -2.20
C LEU A 605 1.55 12.85 -2.62
N ILE A 606 2.14 13.78 -3.37
CA ILE A 606 3.52 13.68 -3.86
C ILE A 606 4.51 13.65 -2.69
N ILE A 607 4.35 14.53 -1.69
CA ILE A 607 5.28 14.58 -0.56
C ILE A 607 5.14 13.32 0.31
N MET A 608 3.92 12.85 0.57
CA MET A 608 3.71 11.63 1.36
C MET A 608 4.28 10.38 0.67
N ALA A 609 4.03 10.22 -0.63
CA ALA A 609 4.60 9.09 -1.37
C ALA A 609 6.13 9.21 -1.50
N GLY A 610 6.62 10.40 -1.85
CA GLY A 610 8.05 10.67 -2.01
C GLY A 610 8.86 10.58 -0.73
N ALA A 611 8.25 10.77 0.45
CA ALA A 611 8.93 10.60 1.73
C ALA A 611 9.54 9.19 1.87
N TYR A 612 8.84 8.15 1.40
CA TYR A 612 9.30 6.76 1.49
C TYR A 612 10.54 6.44 0.66
N ILE A 613 11.00 7.34 -0.22
CA ILE A 613 12.35 7.27 -0.79
C ILE A 613 13.39 7.29 0.34
N GLY A 614 13.15 8.04 1.41
CA GLY A 614 14.02 8.12 2.58
C GLY A 614 13.87 6.97 3.58
N TYR A 615 12.98 5.99 3.35
CA TYR A 615 12.80 4.84 4.25
C TYR A 615 13.30 3.57 3.58
N PHE A 616 13.97 2.70 4.34
CA PHE A 616 14.73 1.57 3.78
C PHE A 616 13.86 0.40 3.32
N TYR A 617 12.58 0.34 3.71
CA TYR A 617 11.69 -0.76 3.41
C TYR A 617 10.41 -0.29 2.73
N HIS A 618 9.90 -1.03 1.75
CA HIS A 618 8.70 -0.66 0.97
C HIS A 618 7.39 -0.93 1.72
N GLY A 619 7.34 -1.93 2.60
CA GLY A 619 6.15 -2.24 3.40
C GLY A 619 4.97 -2.78 2.59
N ILE A 620 5.19 -3.60 1.56
CA ILE A 620 4.09 -4.21 0.80
C ILE A 620 3.50 -5.38 1.57
N TYR A 621 2.20 -5.33 1.80
CA TYR A 621 1.38 -6.36 2.47
C TYR A 621 -0.08 -5.91 2.40
N LEU A 622 -0.95 -6.75 1.84
CA LEU A 622 -2.34 -6.37 1.53
C LEU A 622 -2.39 -5.06 0.68
N GLY A 623 -1.44 -4.94 -0.25
CA GLY A 623 -1.16 -3.73 -1.02
C GLY A 623 -0.09 -2.81 -0.39
N PRO A 624 0.05 -1.56 -0.86
CA PRO A 624 1.11 -0.65 -0.42
C PRO A 624 0.70 0.09 0.87
N ARG A 625 0.62 -0.63 2.00
CA ARG A 625 0.06 -0.11 3.27
C ARG A 625 0.62 1.24 3.73
N TYR A 626 1.87 1.55 3.40
CA TYR A 626 2.52 2.83 3.68
C TYR A 626 1.90 4.05 2.99
N LEU A 627 1.11 3.84 1.93
CA LEU A 627 0.36 4.89 1.26
C LEU A 627 -1.10 5.01 1.75
N PHE A 628 -1.52 4.24 2.75
CA PHE A 628 -2.91 4.22 3.20
C PHE A 628 -3.41 5.58 3.69
N GLU A 629 -2.57 6.36 4.37
CA GLU A 629 -2.90 7.70 4.87
C GLU A 629 -3.09 8.73 3.74
N THR A 630 -2.73 8.38 2.50
CA THR A 630 -2.94 9.20 1.30
C THR A 630 -4.32 9.02 0.66
N LEU A 631 -5.13 8.05 1.13
CA LEU A 631 -6.50 7.80 0.66
C LEU A 631 -7.37 9.05 0.49
N PRO A 632 -7.47 10.01 1.44
CA PRO A 632 -8.28 11.21 1.22
C PRO A 632 -7.80 12.04 0.02
N PHE A 633 -6.50 12.05 -0.27
CA PHE A 633 -5.95 12.77 -1.42
C PHE A 633 -6.24 12.02 -2.72
N LEU A 634 -6.01 10.70 -2.74
CA LEU A 634 -6.28 9.83 -3.88
C LEU A 634 -7.77 9.81 -4.24
N LEU A 635 -8.66 9.48 -3.29
CA LEU A 635 -10.10 9.45 -3.50
C LEU A 635 -10.64 10.83 -3.92
N GLY A 636 -10.12 11.91 -3.33
CA GLY A 636 -10.48 13.27 -3.69
C GLY A 636 -10.10 13.63 -5.12
N LEU A 637 -8.85 13.38 -5.51
CA LEU A 637 -8.35 13.68 -6.86
C LEU A 637 -9.00 12.79 -7.92
N THR A 638 -9.21 11.50 -7.65
CA THR A 638 -9.96 10.59 -8.53
C THR A 638 -11.40 11.08 -8.73
N ALA A 639 -12.11 11.41 -7.65
CA ALA A 639 -13.47 11.96 -7.72
C ALA A 639 -13.50 13.26 -8.55
N ARG A 640 -12.51 14.14 -8.36
CA ARG A 640 -12.37 15.39 -9.13
C ARG A 640 -12.06 15.14 -10.60
N GLY A 641 -11.26 14.12 -10.91
CA GLY A 641 -10.99 13.65 -12.26
C GLY A 641 -12.25 13.17 -12.98
N ILE A 642 -13.03 12.30 -12.34
CA ILE A 642 -14.30 11.76 -12.87
C ILE A 642 -15.29 12.90 -13.19
N LEU A 643 -15.47 13.84 -12.26
CA LEU A 643 -16.37 14.99 -12.48
C LEU A 643 -15.87 15.93 -13.59
N THR A 644 -14.55 16.11 -13.69
CA THR A 644 -13.95 16.92 -14.74
C THR A 644 -14.19 16.29 -16.11
N LEU A 645 -13.96 14.98 -16.22
CA LEU A 645 -14.21 14.17 -17.42
C LEU A 645 -15.67 14.26 -17.87
N GLY A 646 -16.62 14.00 -16.96
CA GLY A 646 -18.05 14.09 -17.25
C GLY A 646 -18.48 15.49 -17.71
N SER A 647 -17.97 16.54 -17.06
CA SER A 647 -18.28 17.92 -17.44
C SER A 647 -17.76 18.29 -18.83
N LEU A 648 -16.61 17.73 -19.25
CA LEU A 648 -16.03 17.96 -20.57
C LEU A 648 -16.79 17.17 -21.64
N GLY A 649 -17.13 15.91 -21.36
CA GLY A 649 -17.96 15.08 -22.22
C GLY A 649 -19.32 15.72 -22.55
N MET A 650 -20.04 16.20 -21.53
CA MET A 650 -21.31 16.91 -21.71
C MET A 650 -21.18 18.18 -22.56
N LYS A 651 -20.11 18.97 -22.35
CA LYS A 651 -19.86 20.19 -23.13
C LYS A 651 -19.60 19.86 -24.61
N THR A 652 -18.86 18.80 -24.89
CA THR A 652 -18.58 18.34 -26.25
C THR A 652 -19.84 17.82 -26.93
N GLY A 653 -20.65 17.02 -26.25
CA GLY A 653 -21.95 16.58 -26.77
C GLY A 653 -22.87 17.76 -27.10
N ALA A 654 -22.94 18.77 -26.22
CA ALA A 654 -23.71 19.98 -26.47
C ALA A 654 -23.20 20.79 -27.68
N MET A 655 -21.88 20.91 -27.84
CA MET A 655 -21.25 21.57 -28.99
C MET A 655 -21.62 20.86 -30.30
N VAL A 656 -21.49 19.53 -30.35
CA VAL A 656 -21.85 18.73 -31.54
C VAL A 656 -23.34 18.84 -31.85
N SER A 657 -24.20 18.81 -30.83
CA SER A 657 -25.66 18.99 -31.00
C SER A 657 -25.98 20.36 -31.61
N SER A 658 -25.27 21.41 -31.19
CA SER A 658 -25.47 22.77 -31.72
C SER A 658 -24.99 22.90 -33.18
N TYR A 659 -23.87 22.27 -33.54
CA TYR A 659 -23.35 22.24 -34.90
C TYR A 659 -24.26 21.49 -35.87
N LEU A 660 -24.88 20.39 -35.40
CA LEU A 660 -25.83 19.59 -36.18
C LEU A 660 -27.22 20.24 -36.35
N GLY A 661 -27.41 21.50 -35.91
CA GLY A 661 -28.60 22.30 -36.17
C GLY A 661 -29.87 21.85 -35.44
N ARG A 662 -29.76 21.10 -34.33
CA ARG A 662 -30.93 20.51 -33.64
C ARG A 662 -31.28 21.17 -32.32
N VAL A 663 -32.47 21.79 -32.35
CA VAL A 663 -33.33 22.23 -31.25
C VAL A 663 -32.87 23.44 -30.42
N ARG A 664 -33.65 24.51 -30.62
CA ARG A 664 -33.94 25.66 -29.76
C ARG A 664 -33.78 25.34 -28.27
N GLN A 665 -32.98 26.16 -27.59
CA GLN A 665 -32.82 26.22 -26.12
C GLN A 665 -34.10 25.84 -25.36
N GLN A 666 -34.27 24.56 -25.02
CA GLN A 666 -34.95 24.23 -23.78
C GLN A 666 -33.84 24.10 -22.76
N GLN A 667 -33.76 25.09 -21.88
CA GLN A 667 -32.87 25.07 -20.73
C GLN A 667 -32.91 23.66 -20.11
N PRO A 668 -31.76 23.02 -19.86
CA PRO A 668 -31.76 21.72 -19.22
C PRO A 668 -32.42 21.89 -17.85
N ALA A 669 -33.63 21.35 -17.70
CA ALA A 669 -34.30 21.22 -16.43
C ALA A 669 -33.37 20.39 -15.51
N SER A 670 -32.68 21.09 -14.62
CA SER A 670 -32.14 20.65 -13.32
C SER A 670 -31.89 19.15 -13.12
N ILE A 671 -31.12 18.49 -14.00
CA ILE A 671 -30.42 17.27 -13.59
C ILE A 671 -29.08 17.74 -13.04
N SER A 672 -29.02 17.79 -11.71
CA SER A 672 -27.96 18.39 -10.89
C SER A 672 -26.65 17.59 -10.84
N VAL A 673 -26.40 16.72 -11.82
CA VAL A 673 -25.27 15.78 -11.84
C VAL A 673 -24.49 15.97 -13.16
N PRO A 674 -23.29 16.56 -13.16
CA PRO A 674 -22.49 16.85 -14.35
C PRO A 674 -21.73 15.62 -14.88
N LEU A 675 -22.41 14.48 -15.02
CA LEU A 675 -21.82 13.24 -15.53
C LEU A 675 -22.39 12.94 -16.93
N SER A 676 -21.51 12.82 -17.91
CA SER A 676 -21.88 12.40 -19.26
C SER A 676 -22.15 10.90 -19.32
N VAL A 677 -22.92 10.44 -20.31
CA VAL A 677 -23.28 9.02 -20.46
C VAL A 677 -22.02 8.18 -20.69
N ALA A 678 -21.09 8.65 -21.54
CA ALA A 678 -19.84 7.95 -21.77
C ALA A 678 -18.98 7.83 -20.50
N THR A 679 -18.94 8.87 -19.65
CA THR A 679 -18.24 8.82 -18.37
C THR A 679 -18.87 7.80 -17.42
N VAL A 680 -20.21 7.79 -17.31
CA VAL A 680 -20.91 6.82 -16.45
C VAL A 680 -20.65 5.40 -16.93
N LEU A 681 -20.73 5.14 -18.23
CA LEU A 681 -20.45 3.82 -18.81
C LEU A 681 -19.02 3.38 -18.52
N LEU A 682 -18.03 4.26 -18.68
CA LEU A 682 -16.64 3.96 -18.34
C LEU A 682 -16.50 3.56 -16.86
N ILE A 683 -17.06 4.34 -15.94
CA ILE A 683 -16.98 4.04 -14.50
C ILE A 683 -17.70 2.74 -14.16
N VAL A 684 -18.85 2.47 -14.78
CA VAL A 684 -19.56 1.18 -14.60
C VAL A 684 -18.70 0.02 -15.08
N CYS A 685 -18.02 0.13 -16.24
CA CYS A 685 -17.11 -0.90 -16.73
C CYS A 685 -15.92 -1.11 -15.78
N LEU A 686 -15.32 -0.04 -15.25
CA LEU A 686 -14.21 -0.13 -14.31
C LEU A 686 -14.64 -0.77 -12.97
N VAL A 687 -15.81 -0.38 -12.45
CA VAL A 687 -16.40 -1.02 -11.27
C VAL A 687 -16.72 -2.50 -11.54
N ALA A 688 -17.19 -2.83 -12.75
CA ALA A 688 -17.42 -4.21 -13.15
C ALA A 688 -16.13 -5.03 -13.20
N CYS A 689 -15.00 -4.47 -13.68
CA CYS A 689 -13.69 -5.13 -13.58
C CYS A 689 -13.34 -5.49 -12.14
N ASN A 690 -13.57 -4.58 -11.19
CA ASN A 690 -13.33 -4.90 -9.79
C ASN A 690 -14.29 -5.97 -9.26
N LEU A 691 -15.59 -5.78 -9.42
CA LEU A 691 -16.61 -6.65 -8.81
C LEU A 691 -16.68 -8.05 -9.42
N PHE A 692 -16.34 -8.23 -10.71
CA PHE A 692 -16.42 -9.54 -11.37
C PHE A 692 -15.07 -10.24 -11.52
N TYR A 693 -13.95 -9.53 -11.40
CA TYR A 693 -12.62 -10.12 -11.58
C TYR A 693 -11.73 -9.93 -10.35
N TYR A 694 -11.41 -8.68 -10.00
CA TYR A 694 -10.36 -8.42 -9.01
C TYR A 694 -10.79 -8.79 -7.58
N LEU A 695 -11.92 -8.28 -7.10
CA LEU A 695 -12.38 -8.52 -5.72
C LEU A 695 -12.71 -10.01 -5.44
N PRO A 696 -13.42 -10.74 -6.32
CA PRO A 696 -13.60 -12.18 -6.13
C PRO A 696 -12.27 -12.94 -6.10
N ARG A 697 -11.28 -12.51 -6.89
CA ARG A 697 -9.95 -13.11 -6.85
C ARG A 697 -9.26 -12.83 -5.51
N GLN A 698 -9.35 -11.63 -4.95
CA GLN A 698 -8.83 -11.33 -3.62
C GLN A 698 -9.45 -12.21 -2.53
N THR A 699 -10.77 -12.48 -2.59
CA THR A 699 -11.41 -13.40 -1.62
C THR A 699 -10.94 -14.85 -1.76
N VAL A 700 -10.35 -15.23 -2.89
CA VAL A 700 -9.71 -16.55 -3.04
C VAL A 700 -8.27 -16.52 -2.54
N VAL A 701 -7.55 -15.40 -2.72
CA VAL A 701 -6.18 -15.22 -2.23
C VAL A 701 -6.12 -15.23 -0.71
N TYR A 702 -7.06 -14.54 -0.05
CA TYR A 702 -7.06 -14.35 1.39
C TYR A 702 -8.01 -15.27 2.16
N ARG A 703 -8.54 -16.29 1.49
CA ARG A 703 -9.37 -17.28 2.15
C ARG A 703 -8.54 -18.00 3.22
N ASP A 704 -9.04 -17.99 4.45
CA ASP A 704 -8.37 -18.59 5.61
C ASP A 704 -6.93 -18.07 5.76
N TYR A 705 -6.76 -16.75 5.65
CA TYR A 705 -5.45 -16.12 5.67
C TYR A 705 -4.79 -16.26 7.05
N THR A 706 -3.51 -16.62 7.03
CA THR A 706 -2.69 -16.90 8.23
C THR A 706 -1.44 -16.01 8.31
N GLY A 707 -1.13 -15.27 7.23
CA GLY A 707 0.17 -14.63 7.04
C GLY A 707 1.36 -15.59 6.84
N LEU A 708 1.14 -16.92 6.94
CA LEU A 708 2.17 -17.93 6.75
C LEU A 708 2.56 -18.05 5.26
N PRO A 709 3.76 -18.60 4.97
CA PRO A 709 4.17 -18.83 3.60
C PRO A 709 3.13 -19.62 2.78
N PRO A 710 3.01 -19.33 1.48
CA PRO A 710 2.05 -20.00 0.61
C PRO A 710 2.20 -21.52 0.64
N GLY A 711 1.08 -22.22 0.69
CA GLY A 711 1.06 -23.68 0.78
C GLY A 711 1.18 -24.24 2.20
N TYR A 712 1.47 -23.41 3.20
CA TYR A 712 1.38 -23.79 4.61
C TYR A 712 -0.09 -24.01 4.98
N LYS A 713 -0.50 -25.27 5.09
CA LYS A 713 -1.87 -25.63 5.48
C LYS A 713 -1.92 -25.79 6.99
N VAL A 714 -2.89 -25.14 7.63
CA VAL A 714 -3.12 -25.28 9.06
C VAL A 714 -4.59 -25.09 9.36
N ASP A 715 -5.15 -25.98 10.18
CA ASP A 715 -6.49 -25.82 10.75
C ASP A 715 -6.45 -24.79 11.89
N LEU A 716 -6.67 -23.52 11.55
CA LEU A 716 -6.71 -22.42 12.51
C LEU A 716 -7.77 -22.60 13.59
N ASN A 717 -8.90 -23.22 13.28
CA ASN A 717 -9.98 -23.41 14.24
C ASN A 717 -9.54 -24.35 15.38
N ALA A 718 -8.75 -25.38 15.07
CA ALA A 718 -8.17 -26.28 16.07
C ALA A 718 -7.11 -25.59 16.96
N ILE A 719 -6.49 -24.52 16.50
CA ILE A 719 -5.50 -23.71 17.24
C ILE A 719 -6.16 -22.63 18.09
N TYR A 720 -7.12 -21.88 17.54
CA TYR A 720 -7.80 -20.77 18.21
C TYR A 720 -8.85 -21.24 19.22
N HIS A 721 -9.37 -22.45 19.06
CA HIS A 721 -10.31 -23.07 19.99
C HIS A 721 -9.82 -24.45 20.46
N PRO A 722 -8.68 -24.53 21.16
CA PRO A 722 -8.09 -25.79 21.58
C PRO A 722 -8.95 -26.42 22.68
N LYS A 723 -9.19 -27.73 22.58
CA LYS A 723 -9.87 -28.51 23.63
C LYS A 723 -8.88 -28.97 24.71
N LEU A 724 -8.06 -28.03 25.20
CA LEU A 724 -7.05 -28.26 26.22
C LEU A 724 -7.40 -27.43 27.45
N SER A 725 -6.98 -27.89 28.62
CA SER A 725 -7.10 -27.13 29.87
C SER A 725 -5.80 -27.21 30.65
N ARG A 726 -5.41 -26.09 31.28
CA ARG A 726 -4.15 -25.93 32.01
C ARG A 726 -2.97 -26.50 31.23
N ALA A 727 -2.78 -26.02 30.01
CA ALA A 727 -1.82 -26.57 29.06
C ALA A 727 -0.70 -25.59 28.72
N ILE A 728 0.44 -26.14 28.30
CA ILE A 728 1.49 -25.43 27.56
C ILE A 728 1.63 -26.14 26.21
N VAL A 729 1.35 -25.44 25.12
CA VAL A 729 1.54 -25.92 23.76
C VAL A 729 2.90 -25.43 23.28
N VAL A 730 3.75 -26.35 22.84
CA VAL A 730 5.10 -26.06 22.34
C VAL A 730 5.20 -26.36 20.86
N THR A 731 6.00 -25.54 20.16
CA THR A 731 6.38 -25.76 18.76
C THR A 731 7.85 -25.41 18.57
N ASP A 732 8.49 -26.04 17.60
CA ASP A 732 9.82 -25.68 17.10
C ASP A 732 9.76 -24.77 15.85
N ASP A 733 8.57 -24.56 15.30
CA ASP A 733 8.34 -23.66 14.16
C ASP A 733 8.24 -22.20 14.64
N PHE A 734 9.33 -21.46 14.44
CA PHE A 734 9.42 -20.05 14.76
C PHE A 734 8.39 -19.20 14.00
N THR A 735 8.14 -19.50 12.72
CA THR A 735 7.26 -18.68 11.89
C THR A 735 5.80 -18.85 12.32
N LEU A 736 5.38 -20.10 12.55
CA LEU A 736 4.07 -20.42 13.13
C LEU A 736 3.88 -19.78 14.50
N TYR A 737 4.90 -19.87 15.35
CA TYR A 737 4.87 -19.23 16.68
C TYR A 737 4.63 -17.72 16.56
N GLN A 738 5.42 -17.03 15.74
CA GLN A 738 5.37 -15.58 15.63
C GLN A 738 4.05 -15.07 15.05
N LEU A 739 3.53 -15.73 14.00
CA LEU A 739 2.36 -15.24 13.26
C LEU A 739 1.05 -15.66 13.89
N VAL A 740 0.93 -16.92 14.35
CA VAL A 740 -0.35 -17.52 14.75
C VAL A 740 -0.46 -17.70 16.26
N LEU A 741 0.58 -18.20 16.93
CA LEU A 741 0.46 -18.64 18.33
C LEU A 741 0.73 -17.52 19.35
N PHE A 742 1.71 -16.66 19.09
CA PHE A 742 2.07 -15.55 19.96
C PHE A 742 0.89 -14.64 20.31
N PRO A 743 0.06 -14.15 19.35
CA PRO A 743 -1.04 -13.24 19.67
C PRO A 743 -2.10 -13.86 20.60
N LEU A 744 -2.19 -15.19 20.69
CA LEU A 744 -3.13 -15.90 21.57
C LEU A 744 -2.72 -15.83 23.04
N ASN A 745 -1.43 -15.66 23.33
CA ASN A 745 -0.95 -15.55 24.70
C ASN A 745 -1.47 -14.28 25.39
N ASP A 746 -1.75 -14.39 26.68
CA ASP A 746 -1.92 -13.24 27.55
C ASP A 746 -0.54 -12.69 27.97
N PRO A 747 -0.37 -11.36 28.14
CA PRO A 747 0.91 -10.78 28.53
C PRO A 747 1.49 -11.27 29.86
N ASP A 748 0.63 -11.71 30.78
CA ASP A 748 1.04 -12.30 32.06
C ASP A 748 1.20 -13.83 32.00
N LEU A 749 0.92 -14.45 30.83
CA LEU A 749 0.94 -15.90 30.59
C LEU A 749 0.11 -16.69 31.63
N ARG A 750 -1.07 -16.16 31.98
CA ARG A 750 -2.01 -16.79 32.93
C ARG A 750 -3.18 -17.48 32.24
N SER A 751 -3.31 -17.33 30.93
CA SER A 751 -4.32 -18.00 30.10
C SER A 751 -4.37 -19.51 30.33
N ASP A 752 -5.52 -20.14 30.10
CA ASP A 752 -5.68 -21.59 30.32
C ASP A 752 -4.76 -22.43 29.43
N VAL A 753 -4.45 -21.91 28.23
CA VAL A 753 -3.44 -22.44 27.31
C VAL A 753 -2.36 -21.40 27.10
N ILE A 754 -1.09 -21.80 27.25
CA ILE A 754 0.09 -20.97 26.97
C ILE A 754 0.81 -21.56 25.77
N TYR A 755 1.23 -20.73 24.83
CA TYR A 755 2.03 -21.14 23.67
C TYR A 755 3.49 -20.71 23.84
N ALA A 756 4.42 -21.62 23.64
CA ALA A 756 5.86 -21.36 23.77
C ALA A 756 6.66 -21.95 22.59
N LEU A 757 7.79 -21.31 22.26
CA LEU A 757 8.75 -21.86 21.31
C LEU A 757 9.72 -22.77 22.08
N ALA A 758 9.58 -24.08 21.92
CA ALA A 758 10.45 -25.06 22.56
C ALA A 758 10.56 -26.35 21.74
N ASN A 759 11.77 -26.93 21.70
CA ASN A 759 12.09 -28.08 20.85
C ASN A 759 12.92 -29.19 21.51
N ASP A 760 13.33 -29.01 22.77
CA ASP A 760 14.19 -29.98 23.45
C ASP A 760 13.76 -30.28 24.91
N PRO A 761 14.17 -31.44 25.48
CA PRO A 761 13.80 -31.82 26.84
C PRO A 761 14.20 -30.84 27.94
N THR A 762 15.30 -30.09 27.76
CA THR A 762 15.77 -29.11 28.75
C THR A 762 14.85 -27.89 28.80
N GLN A 763 14.38 -27.43 27.64
CA GLN A 763 13.40 -26.36 27.52
C GLN A 763 12.04 -26.78 28.09
N TYR A 764 11.62 -28.03 27.87
CA TYR A 764 10.40 -28.57 28.49
C TYR A 764 10.52 -28.61 30.02
N ALA A 765 11.68 -28.99 30.56
CA ALA A 765 11.92 -28.95 32.01
C ALA A 765 11.87 -27.51 32.56
N GLN A 766 12.44 -26.54 31.84
CA GLN A 766 12.35 -25.12 32.18
C GLN A 766 10.89 -24.64 32.21
N LEU A 767 10.08 -25.01 31.21
CA LEU A 767 8.65 -24.67 31.16
C LEU A 767 7.86 -25.28 32.33
N ARG A 768 8.15 -26.54 32.70
CA ARG A 768 7.51 -27.19 33.86
C ARG A 768 7.84 -26.47 35.17
N GLY A 769 9.09 -26.03 35.32
CA GLY A 769 9.52 -25.25 36.47
C GLY A 769 8.87 -23.86 36.51
N ALA A 770 8.78 -23.20 35.35
CA ALA A 770 8.20 -21.87 35.21
C ALA A 770 6.68 -21.83 35.41
N PHE A 771 5.96 -22.86 34.95
CA PHE A 771 4.50 -22.93 34.97
C PHE A 771 4.02 -24.26 35.56
N PRO A 772 4.13 -24.43 36.89
CA PRO A 772 3.82 -25.70 37.55
C PRO A 772 2.35 -26.09 37.41
N GLY A 773 2.10 -27.40 37.32
CA GLY A 773 0.74 -27.95 37.24
C GLY A 773 0.05 -27.75 35.88
N ARG A 774 0.83 -27.55 34.82
CA ARG A 774 0.35 -27.57 33.43
C ARG A 774 0.91 -28.74 32.65
N THR A 775 0.09 -29.34 31.80
CA THR A 775 0.51 -30.42 30.89
C THR A 775 1.14 -29.82 29.64
N ILE A 776 2.29 -30.35 29.21
CA ILE A 776 2.97 -29.89 27.99
C ILE A 776 2.52 -30.74 26.81
N TYR A 777 2.14 -30.08 25.71
CA TYR A 777 1.77 -30.70 24.45
C TYR A 777 2.66 -30.19 23.31
N GLN A 778 3.24 -31.08 22.52
CA GLN A 778 3.83 -30.74 21.24
C GLN A 778 2.72 -30.50 20.22
N LEU A 779 2.78 -29.36 19.54
CA LEU A 779 1.94 -29.06 18.38
C LEU A 779 2.53 -29.73 17.14
N ASN A 780 1.80 -30.70 16.59
CA ASN A 780 2.13 -31.33 15.32
C ASN A 780 1.07 -30.97 14.27
N ILE A 781 1.53 -30.62 13.07
CA ILE A 781 0.67 -30.29 11.93
C ILE A 781 0.99 -31.29 10.82
N ASP A 782 -0.01 -32.06 10.39
CA ASP A 782 0.11 -32.99 9.27
C ASP A 782 0.23 -32.23 7.93
N ASP A 783 0.70 -32.88 6.87
CA ASP A 783 0.81 -32.27 5.52
C ASP A 783 -0.53 -31.73 4.96
N ASN A 784 -1.65 -32.25 5.46
CA ASN A 784 -2.99 -31.80 5.09
C ASN A 784 -3.48 -30.59 5.92
N GLY A 785 -2.70 -30.15 6.91
CA GLY A 785 -2.98 -29.06 7.85
C GLY A 785 -3.70 -29.47 9.14
N THR A 786 -3.95 -30.76 9.34
CA THR A 786 -4.61 -31.25 10.56
C THR A 786 -3.72 -31.06 11.77
N VAL A 787 -4.27 -30.49 12.83
CA VAL A 787 -3.55 -30.15 14.07
C VAL A 787 -3.73 -31.25 15.11
N HIS A 788 -2.62 -31.75 15.66
CA HIS A 788 -2.57 -32.71 16.75
C HIS A 788 -1.77 -32.17 17.93
N TYR A 789 -2.27 -32.45 19.14
CA TYR A 789 -1.59 -32.11 20.39
C TYR A 789 -1.05 -33.37 21.05
N ILE A 790 0.26 -33.61 20.96
CA ILE A 790 0.90 -34.81 21.51
C ILE A 790 1.42 -34.51 22.90
N THR A 791 0.99 -35.27 23.91
CA THR A 791 1.44 -35.05 25.29
C THR A 791 2.92 -35.37 25.44
N ILE A 792 3.69 -34.45 26.03
CA ILE A 792 5.10 -34.66 26.38
C ILE A 792 5.18 -35.11 27.85
N PRO A 793 5.47 -36.40 28.12
CA PRO A 793 5.51 -36.91 29.48
C PRO A 793 6.63 -36.22 30.29
N PRO A 794 6.44 -36.07 31.61
CA PRO A 794 7.54 -35.67 32.50
C PRO A 794 8.69 -36.66 32.34
N ALA A 795 9.89 -36.12 32.14
CA ALA A 795 11.12 -36.90 32.07
C ALA A 795 11.54 -37.38 33.45
#